data_AF-K6FM57-F1
#
_entry.id   AF-K6FM57-F1
#
_cell.length_a   1.000
_cell.length_b   1.000
_cell.length_c   1.000
_cell.angle_alpha   90.00
_cell.angle_beta   90.00
_cell.angle_gamma   90.00
#
_symmetry.space_group_name_H-M   'P 1'
#
loop_
_entity.id
_entity.type
_entity.pdbx_description
1 polymer ?
#
loop_
_entity_poly.entity_id
_entity_poly.type
_entity_poly.pdbx_seq_one_letter_code
_entity_poly.pdbx_strand_id
1 'polypeptide(L)'
;MNDALAVALTTPPFSVLTYAVPAGFALADFPTGLRLLVPVGRTLRVGVVAACGVAPPPGVTLRPALWPLERTPLCDAGYLELAASLAGRHMATVGRILGAILPRGLRSAKVVFACRAAGLPKALTATALWRKSPDERLELVPAWRDGTMACRLEAGESDPLCSLAASPPWPVRPGAAKQVAVLDALCDVGPMTLSELKAKLGPGTLSLVRRLAELGLVRIDAVETAAPAQPAEMSAAVPLPPLTDEQAAAMDSLLPALDSPDGAARLVYGVTGSGKTRLYMELVRRTLERGRQVLLLAPEVALAEKLHRAACRAFPEVGPVFYHGYQSPALREALFWRCGGGSPPAIVAGTRSALLLPLRDLGLIVLDEEHDGAFKQEDRLPYQAKEVGFFRARQSGALFVLGSATPDVKTFQAAKAGHVPMVRLERRVGGGGMPRVELVDMRGAAKLTGSAVGRETGDRVGVLTDLSAAALAETVAEGGQAMILLNRRGYAPLLFCLDCETPVRCPHCDLSLTFHKDRERLVCHYCGHARPHPSPCPGCGGTSFLPMGVGAEMLEEQLAGVLPAEAAVARLDRDVARRPEEARAVLADFAAGRSRVLVGTQMLSKGHHFPDVTLVIAADADLGRNLPDYRASERAFQLLTQVAGRAGRGERPGRVLIQTRMPEDPFFGYVIRGDYEGFFEEELSRRRRLCYPPFVRLGLVRLSFSRDYEEGYALAAAAGEAMRRAAAAVGARLLGPAPAPLALVAGRRRLHCLIKASDWPGVRQVFAAGAKSLETAAKVRCTLDLDPVDML
;
A
#
# COMPACT_ATOMS: atom_id res chain seq x y z
N MET A 1 -9.46 22.10 41.25
CA MET A 1 -9.39 22.35 39.80
C MET A 1 -8.61 21.22 39.18
N ASN A 2 -9.01 20.75 37.99
CA ASN A 2 -8.32 19.63 37.35
C ASN A 2 -7.02 20.14 36.73
N ASP A 3 -5.88 19.87 37.38
CA ASP A 3 -4.58 20.42 36.99
C ASP A 3 -3.62 19.35 36.41
N ALA A 4 -4.17 18.38 35.69
CA ALA A 4 -3.40 17.26 35.13
C ALA A 4 -3.51 17.13 33.60
N LEU A 5 -2.52 16.46 33.04
CA LEU A 5 -2.34 16.18 31.62
C LEU A 5 -2.55 14.68 31.37
N ALA A 6 -3.41 14.32 30.42
CA ALA A 6 -3.45 12.98 29.86
C ALA A 6 -2.47 12.90 28.68
N VAL A 7 -1.48 12.02 28.75
CA VAL A 7 -0.38 11.94 27.78
C VAL A 7 -0.36 10.57 27.11
N ALA A 8 -0.57 10.56 25.79
CA ALA A 8 -0.46 9.36 24.97
C ALA A 8 1.02 9.06 24.66
N LEU A 9 1.53 7.94 25.14
CA LEU A 9 2.91 7.53 24.87
C LEU A 9 3.08 7.05 23.42
N THR A 10 4.09 7.57 22.72
CA THR A 10 4.36 7.25 21.30
C THR A 10 5.30 6.05 21.10
N THR A 11 5.66 5.42 22.21
CA THR A 11 6.53 4.24 22.30
C THR A 11 5.93 3.27 23.32
N PRO A 12 6.32 1.97 23.34
CA PRO A 12 5.82 1.03 24.33
C PRO A 12 5.93 1.59 25.76
N PRO A 13 4.87 1.46 26.59
CA PRO A 13 3.69 0.60 26.41
C PRO A 13 2.54 1.17 25.56
N PHE A 14 2.68 2.36 24.96
CA PHE A 14 1.65 3.03 24.16
C PHE A 14 0.36 3.41 24.93
N SER A 15 0.40 3.37 26.25
CA SER A 15 -0.71 3.76 27.13
C SER A 15 -0.90 5.29 27.14
N VAL A 16 -2.10 5.72 27.55
CA VAL A 16 -2.34 7.10 27.97
C VAL A 16 -2.13 7.15 29.48
N LEU A 17 -1.22 8.01 29.96
CA LEU A 17 -0.89 8.15 31.37
C LEU A 17 -1.17 9.58 31.85
N THR A 18 -1.56 9.72 33.12
CA THR A 18 -1.86 11.02 33.73
C THR A 18 -0.63 11.60 34.43
N TYR A 19 -0.33 12.88 34.18
CA TYR A 19 0.80 13.61 34.76
C TYR A 19 0.35 14.94 35.34
N ALA A 20 1.01 15.41 36.41
CA ALA A 20 0.86 16.79 36.87
C ALA A 20 1.58 17.76 35.92
N VAL A 21 1.14 19.01 35.86
CA VAL A 21 1.85 20.08 35.16
C VAL A 21 3.21 20.32 35.84
N PRO A 22 4.34 20.45 35.10
CA PRO A 22 5.63 20.76 35.70
C PRO A 22 5.64 22.16 36.30
N ALA A 23 6.41 22.36 37.38
CA ALA A 23 6.53 23.66 38.04
C ALA A 23 6.94 24.77 37.06
N GLY A 24 6.33 25.96 37.21
CA GLY A 24 6.56 27.12 36.35
C GLY A 24 5.70 27.20 35.08
N PHE A 25 5.08 26.09 34.69
CA PHE A 25 4.15 26.04 33.55
C PHE A 25 2.70 26.08 33.99
N ALA A 26 1.83 26.54 33.08
CA ALA A 26 0.38 26.47 33.20
C ALA A 26 -0.19 25.42 32.24
N LEU A 27 -1.46 25.01 32.44
CA LEU A 27 -2.15 24.12 31.49
C LEU A 27 -2.15 24.68 30.06
N ALA A 28 -2.24 26.00 29.90
CA ALA A 28 -2.21 26.68 28.61
C ALA A 28 -0.88 26.49 27.84
N ASP A 29 0.22 26.18 28.54
CA ASP A 29 1.51 25.84 27.91
C ASP A 29 1.51 24.41 27.32
N PHE A 30 0.48 23.60 27.60
CA PHE A 30 0.31 22.22 27.14
C PHE A 30 -1.00 22.02 26.38
N PRO A 31 -1.22 22.72 25.26
CA PRO A 31 -2.39 22.47 24.43
C PRO A 31 -2.42 21.00 23.96
N THR A 32 -3.62 20.48 23.76
CA THR A 32 -3.84 19.18 23.13
C THR A 32 -3.03 19.08 21.83
N GLY A 33 -2.30 17.98 21.68
CA GLY A 33 -1.42 17.76 20.53
C GLY A 33 0.05 18.10 20.72
N LEU A 34 0.39 18.80 21.80
CA LEU A 34 1.77 19.16 22.10
C LEU A 34 2.59 17.92 22.47
N ARG A 35 3.83 17.82 21.96
CA ARG A 35 4.75 16.78 22.39
C ARG A 35 5.52 17.21 23.63
N LEU A 36 5.75 16.27 24.53
CA LEU A 36 6.45 16.52 25.78
C LEU A 36 7.23 15.29 26.23
N LEU A 37 8.29 15.55 27.01
CA LEU A 37 9.04 14.53 27.71
C LEU A 37 8.30 14.16 29.00
N VAL A 38 8.17 12.86 29.25
CA VAL A 38 7.55 12.33 30.46
C VAL A 38 8.37 11.18 31.05
N PRO A 39 8.47 11.08 32.38
CA PRO A 39 9.07 9.94 33.03
C PRO A 39 8.13 8.72 33.00
N VAL A 40 8.66 7.55 32.65
CA VAL A 40 7.98 6.25 32.72
C VAL A 40 8.93 5.26 33.41
N GLY A 41 8.62 4.91 34.66
CA GLY A 41 9.52 4.13 35.51
C GLY A 41 10.86 4.84 35.72
N ARG A 42 11.95 4.20 35.27
CA ARG A 42 13.33 4.75 35.29
C ARG A 42 13.79 5.30 33.93
N THR A 43 12.87 5.51 33.01
CA THR A 43 13.20 5.96 31.65
C THR A 43 12.43 7.21 31.26
N LEU A 44 13.00 7.97 30.34
CA LEU A 44 12.33 9.10 29.71
C LEU A 44 11.70 8.67 28.38
N ARG A 45 10.50 9.20 28.11
CA ARG A 45 9.73 8.91 26.89
C ARG A 45 9.15 10.19 26.31
N VAL A 46 8.85 10.16 25.02
CA VAL A 46 8.07 11.21 24.34
C VAL A 46 6.61 10.80 24.32
N GLY A 47 5.76 11.67 24.83
CA GLY A 47 4.32 11.58 24.72
C GLY A 47 3.74 12.74 23.93
N VAL A 48 2.44 12.62 23.64
CA VAL A 48 1.62 13.70 23.08
C VAL A 48 0.49 13.99 24.06
N VAL A 49 0.22 15.26 24.37
CA VAL A 49 -0.90 15.64 25.21
C VAL A 49 -2.20 15.25 24.51
N ALA A 50 -2.91 14.26 25.04
CA ALA A 50 -4.20 13.79 24.54
C ALA A 50 -5.36 14.65 25.04
N ALA A 51 -5.28 15.09 26.30
CA ALA A 51 -6.21 16.03 26.91
C ALA A 51 -5.53 16.81 28.04
N CYS A 52 -5.97 18.04 28.25
CA CYS A 52 -5.55 18.89 29.37
C CYS A 52 -6.73 19.10 30.33
N GLY A 53 -6.44 19.37 31.61
CA GLY A 53 -7.47 19.60 32.61
C GLY A 53 -8.24 18.33 33.02
N VAL A 54 -7.58 17.17 33.02
CA VAL A 54 -8.19 15.90 33.42
C VAL A 54 -8.13 15.70 34.93
N ALA A 55 -9.12 15.00 35.49
CA ALA A 55 -9.10 14.64 36.90
C ALA A 55 -8.02 13.56 37.17
N PRO A 56 -7.25 13.66 38.28
CA PRO A 56 -6.34 12.61 38.68
C PRO A 56 -7.12 11.32 38.99
N PRO A 57 -6.57 10.13 38.66
CA PRO A 57 -7.16 8.87 39.09
C PRO A 57 -7.24 8.80 40.64
N PRO A 58 -8.33 8.24 41.21
CA PRO A 58 -8.49 8.14 42.65
C PRO A 58 -7.33 7.40 43.32
N GLY A 59 -6.80 7.95 44.42
CA GLY A 59 -5.73 7.33 45.20
C GLY A 59 -4.34 7.30 44.54
N VAL A 60 -4.14 8.05 43.44
CA VAL A 60 -2.86 8.08 42.71
C VAL A 60 -2.15 9.42 42.89
N THR A 61 -0.94 9.39 43.44
CA THR A 61 -0.04 10.55 43.44
C THR A 61 0.59 10.73 42.06
N LEU A 62 0.26 11.83 41.39
CA LEU A 62 0.78 12.12 40.06
C LEU A 62 2.27 12.52 40.10
N ARG A 63 3.04 11.98 39.15
CA ARG A 63 4.36 12.53 38.83
C ARG A 63 4.19 13.71 37.89
N PRO A 64 5.00 14.77 38.00
CA PRO A 64 4.98 15.84 37.01
C PRO A 64 5.49 15.32 35.66
N ALA A 65 4.96 15.87 34.56
CA ALA A 65 5.61 15.79 33.27
C ALA A 65 7.00 16.45 33.34
N LEU A 66 7.90 16.17 32.39
CA LEU A 66 9.24 16.75 32.44
C LEU A 66 9.28 18.11 31.74
N TRP A 67 9.05 18.15 30.42
CA TRP A 67 9.28 19.36 29.64
C TRP A 67 8.58 19.33 28.28
N PRO A 68 7.96 20.44 27.81
CA PRO A 68 7.41 20.54 26.47
C PRO A 68 8.51 20.59 25.38
N LEU A 69 8.30 19.90 24.26
CA LEU A 69 9.29 19.86 23.17
C LEU A 69 9.12 21.02 22.17
N GLU A 70 7.89 21.47 21.94
CA GLU A 70 7.55 22.62 21.10
C GLU A 70 6.73 23.63 21.91
N ARG A 71 6.57 24.85 21.39
CA ARG A 71 5.61 25.85 21.89
C ARG A 71 4.23 25.73 21.26
N THR A 72 4.17 25.26 20.01
CA THR A 72 2.93 25.05 19.27
C THR A 72 2.77 23.57 18.95
N PRO A 73 1.55 23.02 19.02
CA PRO A 73 1.34 21.62 18.73
C PRO A 73 1.60 21.36 17.24
N LEU A 74 2.50 20.42 16.97
CA LEU A 74 2.75 19.91 15.62
C LEU A 74 1.57 19.06 15.13
N CYS A 75 0.94 18.34 16.04
CA CYS A 75 -0.20 17.46 15.80
C CYS A 75 -1.40 18.04 16.55
N ASP A 76 -2.16 18.95 15.95
CA ASP A 76 -3.29 19.62 16.62
C ASP A 76 -4.42 18.66 17.04
N ALA A 77 -5.50 19.22 17.60
CA ALA A 77 -6.67 18.45 18.02
C ALA A 77 -7.25 17.61 16.87
N GLY A 78 -7.31 18.15 15.66
CA GLY A 78 -7.79 17.42 14.49
C GLY A 78 -6.90 16.22 14.14
N TYR A 79 -5.57 16.36 14.25
CA TYR A 79 -4.67 15.23 14.06
C TYR A 79 -4.86 14.14 15.12
N LEU A 80 -5.17 14.51 16.37
CA LEU A 80 -5.48 13.54 17.41
C LEU A 80 -6.83 12.86 17.22
N GLU A 81 -7.84 13.55 16.68
CA GLU A 81 -9.10 12.94 16.27
C GLU A 81 -8.90 11.88 15.18
N LEU A 82 -8.02 12.14 14.20
CA LEU A 82 -7.62 11.12 13.21
C LEU A 82 -6.99 9.92 13.92
N ALA A 83 -6.05 10.15 14.83
CA ALA A 83 -5.39 9.07 15.57
C ALA A 83 -6.39 8.28 16.43
N ALA A 84 -7.38 8.94 17.05
CA ALA A 84 -8.45 8.32 17.82
C ALA A 84 -9.43 7.52 16.95
N SER A 85 -9.79 8.03 15.78
CA SER A 85 -10.61 7.33 14.78
C SER A 85 -9.95 6.03 14.33
N LEU A 86 -8.66 6.10 13.98
CA LEU A 86 -7.85 4.92 13.64
C LEU A 86 -7.73 3.97 14.84
N ALA A 87 -7.53 4.48 16.05
CA ALA A 87 -7.42 3.67 17.27
C ALA A 87 -8.70 2.86 17.53
N GLY A 88 -9.86 3.53 17.48
CA GLY A 88 -11.17 2.88 17.63
C GLY A 88 -11.46 1.89 16.51
N ARG A 89 -11.06 2.21 15.28
CA ARG A 89 -11.20 1.30 14.13
C ARG A 89 -10.39 0.01 14.32
N HIS A 90 -9.15 0.12 14.77
CA HIS A 90 -8.19 -1.00 14.87
C HIS A 90 -8.12 -1.66 16.25
N MET A 91 -8.98 -1.28 17.19
CA MET A 91 -8.92 -1.74 18.59
C MET A 91 -7.54 -1.54 19.21
N ALA A 92 -6.93 -0.39 18.91
CA ALA A 92 -5.60 0.01 19.37
C ALA A 92 -5.70 1.21 20.32
N THR A 93 -4.62 1.53 21.03
CA THR A 93 -4.53 2.79 21.77
C THR A 93 -4.13 3.93 20.83
N VAL A 94 -4.52 5.17 21.18
CA VAL A 94 -4.06 6.37 20.46
C VAL A 94 -2.53 6.44 20.42
N GLY A 95 -1.86 6.11 21.52
CA GLY A 95 -0.40 6.03 21.58
C GLY A 95 0.21 5.06 20.58
N ARG A 96 -0.44 3.92 20.31
CA ARG A 96 0.01 2.92 19.33
C ARG A 96 -0.16 3.43 17.90
N ILE A 97 -1.26 4.13 17.62
CA ILE A 97 -1.48 4.79 16.33
C ILE A 97 -0.44 5.88 16.10
N LEU A 98 -0.26 6.79 17.06
CA LEU A 98 0.78 7.83 17.02
C LEU A 98 2.18 7.22 16.86
N GLY A 99 2.45 6.12 17.55
CA GLY A 99 3.68 5.34 17.42
C GLY A 99 3.94 4.79 16.00
N ALA A 100 2.86 4.51 15.25
CA ALA A 100 2.94 4.00 13.89
C ALA A 100 3.01 5.11 12.83
N ILE A 101 2.31 6.23 13.03
CA ILE A 101 2.20 7.30 12.02
C ILE A 101 3.25 8.40 12.17
N LEU A 102 3.77 8.65 13.39
CA LEU A 102 4.80 9.68 13.59
C LEU A 102 6.19 9.19 13.14
N PRO A 103 6.95 10.02 12.41
CA PRO A 103 8.38 9.82 12.16
C PRO A 103 9.17 9.42 13.42
N ARG A 104 10.21 8.61 13.24
CA ARG A 104 10.99 8.03 14.35
C ARG A 104 11.61 9.11 15.24
N GLY A 105 12.19 10.15 14.65
CA GLY A 105 12.79 11.25 15.41
C GLY A 105 11.74 11.96 16.26
N LEU A 106 10.51 12.11 15.76
CA LEU A 106 9.42 12.71 16.52
C LEU A 106 8.94 11.90 17.75
N ARG A 107 9.41 10.66 17.91
CA ARG A 107 9.09 9.78 19.05
C ARG A 107 10.31 9.52 19.94
N SER A 108 11.46 10.13 19.60
CA SER A 108 12.73 9.91 20.29
C SER A 108 12.87 10.86 21.46
N ALA A 109 13.21 10.33 22.64
CA ALA A 109 13.61 11.13 23.79
C ALA A 109 15.07 11.64 23.69
N LYS A 110 15.81 11.24 22.64
CA LYS A 110 17.16 11.75 22.34
C LYS A 110 17.07 13.12 21.68
N VAL A 111 16.84 14.14 22.49
CA VAL A 111 16.72 15.54 22.07
C VAL A 111 17.75 16.40 22.80
N VAL A 112 18.13 17.49 22.14
CA VAL A 112 19.00 18.54 22.66
C VAL A 112 18.26 19.87 22.58
N PHE A 113 18.19 20.58 23.69
CA PHE A 113 17.69 21.94 23.75
C PHE A 113 18.86 22.90 23.51
N ALA A 114 18.80 23.66 22.42
CA ALA A 114 19.74 24.75 22.16
C ALA A 114 19.26 26.00 22.89
N CYS A 115 20.10 26.57 23.76
CA CYS A 115 19.77 27.75 24.55
C CYS A 115 20.64 28.94 24.09
N ARG A 116 20.00 30.07 23.82
CA ARG A 116 20.62 31.32 23.39
C ARG A 116 20.59 32.41 24.46
N ALA A 117 19.83 32.21 25.53
CA ALA A 117 19.78 33.14 26.65
C ALA A 117 21.12 33.17 27.41
N ALA A 118 21.51 34.36 27.85
CA ALA A 118 22.71 34.57 28.66
C ALA A 118 22.59 33.82 30.00
N GLY A 119 23.70 33.25 30.48
CA GLY A 119 23.74 32.50 31.75
C GLY A 119 23.27 31.04 31.66
N LEU A 120 22.72 30.59 30.52
CA LEU A 120 22.31 29.20 30.31
C LEU A 120 23.36 28.39 29.51
N PRO A 121 23.43 27.06 29.71
CA PRO A 121 24.28 26.21 28.87
C PRO A 121 23.83 26.27 27.42
N LYS A 122 24.77 26.42 26.48
CA LYS A 122 24.48 26.52 25.02
C LYS A 122 23.64 25.37 24.48
N ALA A 123 23.81 24.17 25.06
CA ALA A 123 23.06 22.98 24.72
C ALA A 123 22.78 22.15 25.98
N LEU A 124 21.57 21.59 26.07
CA LEU A 124 21.15 20.74 27.19
C LEU A 124 20.48 19.48 26.65
N THR A 125 20.98 18.30 26.99
CA THR A 125 20.34 17.04 26.60
C THR A 125 19.09 16.77 27.44
N ALA A 126 18.15 15.98 26.94
CA ALA A 126 16.97 15.56 27.71
C ALA A 126 17.32 14.89 29.04
N THR A 127 18.38 14.08 29.06
CA THR A 127 18.88 13.41 30.27
C THR A 127 19.50 14.41 31.26
N ALA A 128 20.25 15.40 30.77
CA ALA A 128 20.80 16.45 31.63
C ALA A 128 19.67 17.31 32.24
N LEU A 129 18.65 17.68 31.45
CA LEU A 129 17.46 18.36 31.94
C LEU A 129 16.72 17.54 33.00
N TRP A 130 16.59 16.22 32.80
CA TRP A 130 15.94 15.34 33.76
C TRP A 130 16.71 15.20 35.09
N ARG A 131 18.03 15.36 35.09
CA ARG A 131 18.86 15.33 36.31
C ARG A 131 18.86 16.63 37.11
N LYS A 132 18.50 17.76 36.50
CA LYS A 132 18.38 19.06 37.18
C LYS A 132 17.34 19.02 38.29
N SER A 133 17.55 19.81 39.34
CA SER A 133 16.57 20.02 40.41
C SER A 133 15.32 20.74 39.88
N PRO A 134 14.18 20.69 40.59
CA PRO A 134 12.99 21.46 40.22
C PRO A 134 13.27 22.96 40.04
N ASP A 135 14.07 23.58 40.90
CA ASP A 135 14.40 25.01 40.85
C ASP A 135 15.28 25.34 39.64
N GLU A 136 16.30 24.52 39.36
CA GLU A 136 17.13 24.68 38.16
C GLU A 136 16.34 24.54 36.85
N ARG A 137 15.23 23.78 36.86
CA ARG A 137 14.33 23.69 35.71
C ARG A 137 13.43 24.91 35.61
N LEU A 138 12.99 25.47 36.74
CA LEU A 138 12.15 26.66 36.79
C LEU A 138 12.84 27.86 36.12
N GLU A 139 14.15 28.01 36.33
CA GLU A 139 14.99 29.05 35.69
C GLU A 139 15.03 28.95 34.16
N LEU A 140 14.76 27.77 33.57
CA LEU A 140 14.76 27.56 32.12
C LEU A 140 13.43 27.92 31.45
N VAL A 141 12.35 28.07 32.22
CA VAL A 141 10.99 28.31 31.70
C VAL A 141 10.89 29.62 30.89
N PRO A 142 11.45 30.77 31.35
CA PRO A 142 11.41 32.01 30.57
C PRO A 142 12.06 31.86 29.19
N ALA A 143 13.23 31.20 29.13
CA ALA A 143 13.95 30.96 27.87
C ALA A 143 13.18 30.05 26.90
N TRP A 144 12.39 29.11 27.41
CA TRP A 144 11.51 28.31 26.54
C TRP A 144 10.35 29.14 25.99
N ARG A 145 9.73 29.98 26.83
CA ARG A 145 8.58 30.83 26.46
C ARG A 145 8.95 31.87 25.41
N ASP A 146 10.07 32.57 25.57
CA ASP A 146 10.55 33.59 24.62
C ASP A 146 11.18 32.99 23.34
N GLY A 147 11.44 31.68 23.37
CA GLY A 147 11.97 30.92 22.26
C GLY A 147 13.47 30.95 22.06
N THR A 148 14.21 31.51 23.01
CA THR A 148 15.67 31.42 23.08
C THR A 148 16.16 30.02 23.46
N MET A 149 15.30 29.17 24.02
CA MET A 149 15.48 27.72 24.17
C MET A 149 14.59 26.97 23.17
N ALA A 150 15.20 26.18 22.31
CA ALA A 150 14.50 25.40 21.29
C ALA A 150 14.97 23.95 21.27
N CYS A 151 14.02 23.02 21.23
CA CYS A 151 14.30 21.60 21.06
C CYS A 151 14.76 21.32 19.62
N ARG A 152 15.81 20.51 19.51
CA ARG A 152 16.23 19.85 18.28
C ARG A 152 16.43 18.39 18.60
N LEU A 153 16.33 17.54 17.58
CA LEU A 153 16.84 16.19 17.75
C LEU A 153 18.34 16.25 18.01
N GLU A 154 18.80 15.40 18.92
CA GLU A 154 20.23 15.11 19.00
C GLU A 154 20.65 14.60 17.62
N ALA A 155 21.69 15.19 17.04
CA ALA A 155 22.27 14.68 15.81
C ALA A 155 22.68 13.24 16.10
N GLY A 156 21.86 12.28 15.67
CA GLY A 156 22.23 10.89 15.76
C GLY A 156 23.50 10.71 14.93
N GLU A 157 24.40 9.84 15.39
CA GLU A 157 25.33 9.20 14.46
C GLU A 157 24.51 8.81 13.23
N SER A 158 24.93 9.25 12.04
CA SER A 158 24.28 8.89 10.78
C SER A 158 24.01 7.39 10.83
N ASP A 159 22.75 6.97 10.69
CA ASP A 159 22.40 5.55 10.60
C ASP A 159 22.52 5.20 9.11
N PRO A 160 23.69 4.73 8.65
CA PRO A 160 23.96 4.64 7.23
C PRO A 160 23.01 3.63 6.58
N LEU A 161 22.69 3.87 5.32
CA LEU A 161 21.94 2.93 4.51
C LEU A 161 22.91 1.86 4.01
N CYS A 162 22.63 0.61 4.31
CA CYS A 162 23.40 -0.53 3.82
C CYS A 162 22.65 -1.12 2.63
N SER A 163 23.32 -1.25 1.49
CA SER A 163 22.76 -1.81 0.25
C SER A 163 23.68 -2.88 -0.33
N LEU A 164 23.17 -3.78 -1.17
CA LEU A 164 24.04 -4.74 -1.85
C LEU A 164 24.88 -4.04 -2.91
N ALA A 165 26.18 -4.31 -2.90
CA ALA A 165 27.10 -3.86 -3.93
C ALA A 165 27.20 -4.86 -5.09
N ALA A 166 26.96 -6.14 -4.82
CA ALA A 166 27.05 -7.24 -5.76
C ALA A 166 25.87 -8.23 -5.61
N SER A 167 25.42 -8.78 -6.72
CA SER A 167 24.37 -9.81 -6.77
C SER A 167 24.93 -11.20 -6.40
N PRO A 168 24.10 -12.12 -5.89
CA PRO A 168 24.51 -13.50 -5.68
C PRO A 168 24.82 -14.21 -7.03
N PRO A 169 25.68 -15.25 -7.04
CA PRO A 169 26.30 -15.90 -5.88
C PRO A 169 27.45 -15.07 -5.30
N TRP A 170 27.43 -14.85 -3.99
CA TRP A 170 28.47 -14.08 -3.32
C TRP A 170 29.67 -14.98 -2.98
N PRO A 171 30.91 -14.48 -3.10
CA PRO A 171 32.15 -15.21 -2.80
C PRO A 171 32.39 -15.32 -1.27
N VAL A 172 31.38 -15.80 -0.54
CA VAL A 172 31.43 -16.03 0.91
C VAL A 172 31.41 -17.53 1.17
N ARG A 173 32.20 -17.98 2.16
CA ARG A 173 32.26 -19.42 2.49
C ARG A 173 30.87 -19.92 2.94
N PRO A 174 30.43 -21.11 2.53
CA PRO A 174 29.12 -21.66 2.91
C PRO A 174 28.86 -21.71 4.43
N GLY A 175 29.92 -21.84 5.24
CA GLY A 175 29.83 -21.82 6.72
C GLY A 175 29.67 -20.43 7.35
N ALA A 176 29.75 -19.34 6.58
CA ALA A 176 29.65 -17.97 7.09
C ALA A 176 28.19 -17.53 7.28
N ALA A 177 27.40 -18.30 8.02
CA ALA A 177 25.95 -18.15 8.16
C ALA A 177 25.51 -16.73 8.55
N LYS A 178 26.30 -16.01 9.36
CA LYS A 178 26.01 -14.63 9.76
C LYS A 178 26.27 -13.59 8.67
N GLN A 179 27.26 -13.81 7.80
CA GLN A 179 27.52 -12.94 6.64
C GLN A 179 26.47 -13.16 5.56
N VAL A 180 26.15 -14.43 5.28
CA VAL A 180 25.07 -14.83 4.39
C VAL A 180 23.74 -14.23 4.86
N ALA A 181 23.43 -14.30 6.16
CA ALA A 181 22.22 -13.67 6.71
C ALA A 181 22.14 -12.14 6.53
N VAL A 182 23.28 -11.42 6.50
CA VAL A 182 23.29 -9.98 6.19
C VAL A 182 23.01 -9.76 4.70
N LEU A 183 23.66 -10.51 3.83
CA LEU A 183 23.50 -10.42 2.38
C LEU A 183 22.09 -10.82 1.95
N ASP A 184 21.56 -11.91 2.47
CA ASP A 184 20.17 -12.35 2.28
C ASP A 184 19.18 -11.30 2.80
N ALA A 185 19.42 -10.73 3.98
CA ALA A 185 18.54 -9.69 4.51
C ALA A 185 18.47 -8.47 3.58
N LEU A 186 19.60 -8.05 3.01
CA LEU A 186 19.66 -6.96 2.05
C LEU A 186 19.13 -7.35 0.66
N CYS A 187 19.28 -8.61 0.25
CA CYS A 187 18.77 -9.16 -1.01
C CYS A 187 17.24 -9.25 -0.99
N ASP A 188 16.68 -9.80 0.09
CA ASP A 188 15.26 -10.05 0.26
C ASP A 188 14.46 -8.77 0.44
N VAL A 189 14.99 -7.85 1.25
CA VAL A 189 14.30 -6.65 1.73
C VAL A 189 14.69 -5.41 0.92
N GLY A 190 15.88 -5.39 0.32
CA GLY A 190 16.48 -4.20 -0.27
C GLY A 190 17.35 -3.43 0.74
N PRO A 191 17.74 -2.19 0.42
CA PRO A 191 18.56 -1.37 1.30
C PRO A 191 17.91 -1.18 2.67
N MET A 192 18.68 -1.42 3.73
CA MET A 192 18.22 -1.33 5.12
C MET A 192 19.16 -0.40 5.90
N THR A 193 18.65 0.33 6.88
CA THR A 193 19.57 1.08 7.75
C THR A 193 20.37 0.14 8.64
N LEU A 194 21.55 0.55 9.05
CA LEU A 194 22.39 -0.23 9.95
C LEU A 194 21.64 -0.61 11.25
N SER A 195 20.79 0.27 11.78
CA SER A 195 19.94 -0.02 12.93
C SER A 195 18.86 -1.07 12.65
N GLU A 196 18.28 -1.08 11.45
CA GLU A 196 17.31 -2.11 11.05
C GLU A 196 17.96 -3.48 10.91
N LEU A 197 19.17 -3.52 10.33
CA LEU A 197 19.98 -4.74 10.26
C LEU A 197 20.37 -5.24 11.66
N LYS A 198 20.80 -4.35 12.56
CA LYS A 198 21.08 -4.70 13.98
C LYS A 198 19.83 -5.23 14.69
N ALA A 199 18.67 -4.64 14.45
CA ALA A 199 17.41 -5.10 15.04
C ALA A 199 16.99 -6.49 14.54
N LYS A 200 17.29 -6.80 13.26
CA LYS A 200 16.94 -8.07 12.62
C LYS A 200 17.93 -9.19 12.94
N LEU A 201 19.22 -8.88 13.00
CA LEU A 201 20.31 -9.87 13.04
C LEU A 201 21.08 -9.89 14.38
N GLY A 202 20.79 -8.95 15.28
CA GLY A 202 21.30 -8.94 16.65
C GLY A 202 22.64 -8.19 16.85
N PRO A 203 23.20 -8.25 18.08
CA PRO A 203 24.47 -7.60 18.39
C PRO A 203 25.63 -8.27 17.60
N GLY A 204 26.39 -7.44 16.84
CA GLY A 204 27.49 -7.89 15.97
C GLY A 204 27.29 -7.56 14.48
N THR A 205 26.11 -7.09 14.07
CA THR A 205 25.84 -6.78 12.66
C THR A 205 26.73 -5.68 12.06
N LEU A 206 27.16 -4.71 12.87
CA LEU A 206 28.02 -3.62 12.40
C LEU A 206 29.38 -4.12 11.90
N SER A 207 30.04 -5.03 12.63
CA SER A 207 31.33 -5.57 12.19
C SER A 207 31.17 -6.45 10.95
N LEU A 208 30.06 -7.17 10.82
CA LEU A 208 29.74 -7.97 9.64
C LEU A 208 29.50 -7.09 8.41
N VAL A 209 28.71 -6.02 8.55
CA VAL A 209 28.41 -5.07 7.47
C VAL A 209 29.68 -4.36 7.00
N ARG A 210 30.55 -3.91 7.92
CA ARG A 210 31.85 -3.31 7.57
C ARG A 210 32.74 -4.28 6.81
N ARG A 211 32.87 -5.52 7.29
CA ARG A 211 33.65 -6.56 6.60
C ARG A 211 33.10 -6.90 5.21
N LEU A 212 31.77 -6.95 5.06
CA LEU A 212 31.15 -7.17 3.75
C LEU A 212 31.34 -5.98 2.80
N ALA A 213 31.44 -4.76 3.34
CA ALA A 213 31.76 -3.58 2.57
C ALA A 213 33.21 -3.55 2.09
N GLU A 214 34.16 -3.95 2.94
CA GLU A 214 35.57 -4.14 2.56
C GLU A 214 35.72 -5.19 1.44
N LEU A 215 34.87 -6.22 1.44
CA LEU A 215 34.82 -7.25 0.39
C LEU A 215 34.09 -6.80 -0.88
N GLY A 216 33.60 -5.56 -0.94
CA GLY A 216 32.86 -5.03 -2.10
C GLY A 216 31.50 -5.70 -2.31
N LEU A 217 30.91 -6.32 -1.28
CA LEU A 217 29.61 -7.01 -1.35
C LEU A 217 28.45 -6.15 -0.82
N VAL A 218 28.76 -5.16 0.02
CA VAL A 218 27.78 -4.23 0.61
C VAL A 218 28.30 -2.79 0.45
N ARG A 219 27.44 -1.84 0.07
CA ARG A 219 27.73 -0.40 0.18
C ARG A 219 27.16 0.14 1.48
N ILE A 220 27.91 1.02 2.12
CA ILE A 220 27.48 1.75 3.31
C ILE A 220 27.43 3.21 2.90
N ASP A 221 26.25 3.64 2.47
CA ASP A 221 26.04 5.01 2.05
C ASP A 221 25.67 5.84 3.28
N ALA A 222 26.37 6.96 3.48
CA ALA A 222 25.83 8.00 4.35
C ALA A 222 24.46 8.35 3.77
N VAL A 223 23.43 8.41 4.62
CA VAL A 223 22.16 8.98 4.18
C VAL A 223 22.47 10.44 3.90
N GLU A 224 22.75 10.77 2.64
CA GLU A 224 22.80 12.15 2.22
C GLU A 224 21.47 12.76 2.64
N THR A 225 21.55 13.68 3.58
CA THR A 225 20.55 14.72 3.72
C THR A 225 20.62 15.47 2.40
N ALA A 226 19.92 14.98 1.38
CA ALA A 226 19.52 15.82 0.28
C ALA A 226 18.85 17.00 0.96
N ALA A 227 19.53 18.15 0.93
CA ALA A 227 18.87 19.41 1.22
C ALA A 227 17.57 19.39 0.41
N PRO A 228 16.44 19.86 0.97
CA PRO A 228 15.24 20.01 0.15
C PRO A 228 15.70 20.71 -1.13
N ALA A 229 15.51 20.04 -2.28
CA ALA A 229 15.91 20.60 -3.56
C ALA A 229 15.42 22.04 -3.53
N GLN A 230 16.37 22.99 -3.64
CA GLN A 230 16.01 24.39 -3.79
C GLN A 230 14.97 24.44 -4.90
N PRO A 231 13.95 25.32 -4.80
CA PRO A 231 12.98 25.47 -5.87
C PRO A 231 13.78 25.56 -7.17
N ALA A 232 13.57 24.60 -8.08
CA ALA A 232 14.12 24.71 -9.41
C ALA A 232 13.78 26.11 -9.90
N GLU A 233 14.75 26.79 -10.52
CA GLU A 233 14.58 28.15 -11.07
C GLU A 233 13.15 28.34 -11.55
N MET A 234 12.48 29.37 -11.03
CA MET A 234 11.06 29.65 -11.31
C MET A 234 10.85 29.66 -12.82
N SER A 235 10.46 28.52 -13.39
CA SER A 235 10.07 28.48 -14.80
C SER A 235 8.71 29.14 -14.87
N ALA A 236 8.47 29.90 -15.94
CA ALA A 236 7.16 30.49 -16.17
C ALA A 236 6.07 29.40 -16.10
N ALA A 237 4.96 29.70 -15.41
CA ALA A 237 3.82 28.80 -15.33
C ALA A 237 3.32 28.49 -16.75
N VAL A 238 3.11 27.21 -17.05
CA VAL A 238 2.53 26.80 -18.33
C VAL A 238 1.02 26.88 -18.18
N PRO A 239 0.31 27.69 -18.99
CA PRO A 239 -1.13 27.80 -18.91
C PRO A 239 -1.79 26.42 -19.06
N LEU A 240 -2.76 26.13 -18.19
CA LEU A 240 -3.56 24.93 -18.33
C LEU A 240 -4.36 25.03 -19.64
N PRO A 241 -4.44 23.94 -20.44
CA PRO A 241 -5.25 23.96 -21.66
C PRO A 241 -6.73 24.24 -21.34
N PRO A 242 -7.53 24.75 -22.29
CA PRO A 242 -8.96 24.93 -22.06
C PRO A 242 -9.64 23.60 -21.72
N LEU A 243 -10.71 23.65 -20.92
CA LEU A 243 -11.55 22.48 -20.68
C LEU A 243 -12.34 22.15 -21.95
N THR A 244 -12.58 20.87 -22.20
CA THR A 244 -13.61 20.45 -23.16
C THR A 244 -15.01 20.74 -22.61
N ASP A 245 -16.04 20.77 -23.45
CA ASP A 245 -17.44 20.98 -23.01
C ASP A 245 -17.86 19.97 -21.94
N GLU A 246 -17.46 18.70 -22.11
CA GLU A 246 -17.72 17.63 -21.14
C GLU A 246 -17.00 17.88 -19.80
N GLN A 247 -15.74 18.35 -19.85
CA GLN A 247 -14.99 18.70 -18.64
C GLN A 247 -15.52 19.97 -17.96
N ALA A 248 -16.05 20.92 -18.73
CA ALA A 248 -16.69 22.13 -18.20
C ALA A 248 -17.99 21.77 -17.46
N ALA A 249 -18.87 20.97 -18.07
CA ALA A 249 -20.07 20.48 -17.40
C ALA A 249 -19.74 19.65 -16.14
N ALA A 250 -18.69 18.81 -16.20
CA ALA A 250 -18.19 18.09 -15.04
C ALA A 250 -17.71 19.06 -13.94
N MET A 251 -17.00 20.13 -14.29
CA MET A 251 -16.55 21.15 -13.35
C MET A 251 -17.73 21.86 -12.69
N ASP A 252 -18.75 22.25 -13.46
CA ASP A 252 -19.96 22.91 -12.93
C ASP A 252 -20.68 22.06 -11.89
N SER A 253 -20.65 20.73 -12.02
CA SER A 253 -21.21 19.81 -11.03
C SER A 253 -20.36 19.65 -9.76
N LEU A 254 -19.04 19.90 -9.86
CA LEU A 254 -18.08 19.73 -8.76
C LEU A 254 -17.89 21.02 -7.95
N LEU A 255 -18.01 22.19 -8.57
CA LEU A 255 -17.81 23.48 -7.91
C LEU A 255 -18.70 23.69 -6.68
N PRO A 256 -20.03 23.42 -6.71
CA PRO A 256 -20.86 23.54 -5.51
C PRO A 256 -20.39 22.66 -4.35
N ALA A 257 -19.84 21.48 -4.65
CA ALA A 257 -19.29 20.57 -3.65
C ALA A 257 -17.93 21.03 -3.11
N LEU A 258 -17.17 21.81 -3.89
CA LEU A 258 -15.94 22.44 -3.46
C LEU A 258 -16.20 23.62 -2.51
N ASP A 259 -17.31 24.32 -2.70
CA ASP A 259 -17.73 25.48 -1.91
C ASP A 259 -18.45 25.10 -0.61
N SER A 260 -18.97 23.88 -0.54
CA SER A 260 -19.68 23.37 0.63
C SER A 260 -18.69 22.81 1.68
N PRO A 261 -18.78 23.22 2.96
CA PRO A 261 -17.95 22.68 4.04
C PRO A 261 -18.49 21.34 4.59
N ASP A 262 -19.23 20.56 3.80
CA ASP A 262 -19.85 19.30 4.23
C ASP A 262 -18.90 18.08 4.13
N GLY A 263 -17.71 18.26 3.56
CA GLY A 263 -16.78 17.17 3.33
C GLY A 263 -17.27 16.20 2.25
N ALA A 264 -18.01 16.73 1.26
CA ALA A 264 -18.61 15.96 0.18
C ALA A 264 -17.59 15.07 -0.55
N ALA A 265 -18.02 13.86 -0.92
CA ALA A 265 -17.27 12.99 -1.82
C ALA A 265 -17.91 12.94 -3.20
N ARG A 266 -17.08 12.87 -4.24
CA ARG A 266 -17.51 12.75 -5.64
C ARG A 266 -16.67 11.71 -6.37
N LEU A 267 -17.33 10.84 -7.13
CA LEU A 267 -16.66 9.90 -8.03
C LEU A 267 -16.54 10.56 -9.41
N VAL A 268 -15.32 10.75 -9.91
CA VAL A 268 -15.07 11.13 -11.30
C VAL A 268 -14.81 9.85 -12.09
N TYR A 269 -15.88 9.34 -12.72
CA TYR A 269 -15.85 8.16 -13.56
C TYR A 269 -15.56 8.56 -15.00
N GLY A 270 -14.31 8.38 -15.43
CA GLY A 270 -13.88 8.83 -16.75
C GLY A 270 -13.00 7.81 -17.46
N VAL A 271 -13.32 7.50 -18.71
CA VAL A 271 -12.58 6.53 -19.53
C VAL A 271 -11.09 6.88 -19.60
N THR A 272 -10.23 5.90 -19.87
CA THR A 272 -8.80 6.15 -20.02
C THR A 272 -8.55 7.17 -21.14
N GLY A 273 -7.88 8.29 -20.81
CA GLY A 273 -7.64 9.39 -21.76
C GLY A 273 -8.68 10.51 -21.74
N SER A 274 -9.70 10.45 -20.86
CA SER A 274 -10.72 11.52 -20.69
C SER A 274 -10.21 12.84 -20.08
N GLY A 275 -8.93 12.91 -19.69
CA GLY A 275 -8.34 14.12 -19.16
C GLY A 275 -8.70 14.43 -17.70
N LYS A 276 -9.01 13.41 -16.87
CA LYS A 276 -9.25 13.58 -15.41
C LYS A 276 -8.22 14.49 -14.72
N THR A 277 -6.93 14.35 -15.05
CA THR A 277 -5.86 15.20 -14.50
C THR A 277 -6.10 16.69 -14.76
N ARG A 278 -6.64 17.08 -15.92
CA ARG A 278 -6.96 18.48 -16.23
C ARG A 278 -8.08 19.01 -15.32
N LEU A 279 -9.08 18.18 -15.04
CA LEU A 279 -10.15 18.48 -14.09
C LEU A 279 -9.58 18.64 -12.67
N TYR A 280 -8.65 17.77 -12.26
CA TYR A 280 -8.00 17.91 -10.95
C TYR A 280 -7.23 19.22 -10.84
N MET A 281 -6.41 19.59 -11.83
CA MET A 281 -5.65 20.85 -11.79
C MET A 281 -6.57 22.07 -11.76
N GLU A 282 -7.73 22.00 -12.40
CA GLU A 282 -8.75 23.06 -12.28
C GLU A 282 -9.28 23.19 -10.86
N LEU A 283 -9.62 22.06 -10.22
CA LEU A 283 -10.04 22.06 -8.82
C LEU A 283 -8.93 22.60 -7.91
N VAL A 284 -7.67 22.20 -8.15
CA VAL A 284 -6.51 22.73 -7.42
C VAL A 284 -6.46 24.25 -7.51
N ARG A 285 -6.56 24.83 -8.71
CA ARG A 285 -6.58 26.28 -8.91
C ARG A 285 -7.68 26.94 -8.07
N ARG A 286 -8.91 26.43 -8.15
CA ARG A 286 -10.06 26.94 -7.40
C ARG A 286 -9.88 26.82 -5.89
N THR A 287 -9.27 25.74 -5.40
CA THR A 287 -8.97 25.56 -3.98
C THR A 287 -7.92 26.55 -3.49
N LEU A 288 -6.87 26.77 -4.28
CA LEU A 288 -5.81 27.73 -3.95
C LEU A 288 -6.34 29.18 -3.92
N GLU A 289 -7.25 29.55 -4.81
CA GLU A 289 -7.94 30.86 -4.78
C GLU A 289 -8.71 31.10 -3.48
N ARG A 290 -9.12 30.03 -2.79
CA ARG A 290 -9.77 30.08 -1.47
C ARG A 290 -8.78 30.06 -0.31
N GLY A 291 -7.46 30.06 -0.60
CA GLY A 291 -6.40 29.99 0.40
C GLY A 291 -6.25 28.63 1.09
N ARG A 292 -6.90 27.58 0.57
CA ARG A 292 -6.97 26.26 1.22
C ARG A 292 -5.93 25.30 0.64
N GLN A 293 -5.56 24.30 1.43
CA GLN A 293 -4.57 23.30 1.08
C GLN A 293 -5.16 22.18 0.21
N VAL A 294 -4.31 21.56 -0.61
CA VAL A 294 -4.65 20.50 -1.55
C VAL A 294 -3.80 19.27 -1.28
N LEU A 295 -4.42 18.10 -1.27
CA LEU A 295 -3.75 16.81 -1.22
C LEU A 295 -4.06 15.98 -2.48
N LEU A 296 -3.04 15.72 -3.29
CA LEU A 296 -3.13 14.89 -4.50
C LEU A 296 -2.51 13.51 -4.24
N LEU A 297 -3.29 12.45 -4.40
CA LEU A 297 -2.86 11.09 -4.09
C LEU A 297 -2.97 10.21 -5.33
N ALA A 298 -1.96 9.38 -5.51
CA ALA A 298 -1.98 8.27 -6.45
C ALA A 298 -1.45 7.00 -5.76
N PRO A 299 -1.76 5.80 -6.28
CA PRO A 299 -1.44 4.55 -5.58
C PRO A 299 0.07 4.29 -5.54
N GLU A 300 0.80 4.67 -6.59
CA GLU A 300 2.22 4.36 -6.76
C GLU A 300 3.06 5.63 -6.90
N VAL A 301 4.35 5.54 -6.56
CA VAL A 301 5.27 6.69 -6.58
C VAL A 301 5.34 7.33 -7.98
N ALA A 302 5.40 6.52 -9.04
CA ALA A 302 5.47 7.04 -10.41
C ALA A 302 4.21 7.82 -10.83
N LEU A 303 3.01 7.34 -10.44
CA LEU A 303 1.76 8.05 -10.69
C LEU A 303 1.66 9.32 -9.82
N ALA A 304 2.09 9.25 -8.57
CA ALA A 304 2.08 10.40 -7.66
C ALA A 304 3.06 11.48 -8.15
N GLU A 305 4.22 11.07 -8.68
CA GLU A 305 5.19 11.96 -9.30
C GLU A 305 4.61 12.64 -10.55
N LYS A 306 3.79 11.94 -11.35
CA LYS A 306 3.08 12.55 -12.48
C LYS A 306 2.13 13.66 -12.02
N LEU A 307 1.37 13.44 -10.94
CA LEU A 307 0.50 14.47 -10.35
C LEU A 307 1.33 15.63 -9.78
N HIS A 308 2.44 15.34 -9.11
CA HIS A 308 3.37 16.35 -8.58
C HIS A 308 3.95 17.22 -9.70
N ARG A 309 4.48 16.62 -10.77
CA ARG A 309 5.01 17.35 -11.93
C ARG A 309 3.93 18.20 -12.62
N ALA A 310 2.71 17.69 -12.74
CA ALA A 310 1.59 18.46 -13.27
C ALA A 310 1.29 19.69 -12.40
N ALA A 311 1.27 19.53 -11.08
CA ALA A 311 1.09 20.63 -10.15
C ALA A 311 2.27 21.63 -10.20
N CYS A 312 3.52 21.17 -10.27
CA CYS A 312 4.68 22.06 -10.37
C CYS A 312 4.70 22.90 -11.66
N ARG A 313 4.23 22.33 -12.79
CA ARG A 313 4.13 23.06 -14.05
C ARG A 313 3.01 24.10 -14.05
N ALA A 314 1.89 23.77 -13.40
CA ALA A 314 0.71 24.62 -13.34
C ALA A 314 0.82 25.72 -12.27
N PHE A 315 1.52 25.44 -11.16
CA PHE A 315 1.61 26.31 -9.98
C PHE A 315 3.06 26.39 -9.44
N PRO A 316 4.06 26.80 -10.25
CA PRO A 316 5.46 26.85 -9.83
C PRO A 316 5.69 27.75 -8.61
N GLU A 317 4.93 28.84 -8.49
CA GLU A 317 4.98 29.82 -7.39
C GLU A 317 4.56 29.25 -6.04
N VAL A 318 3.76 28.17 -6.03
CA VAL A 318 3.26 27.53 -4.81
C VAL A 318 4.26 26.53 -4.23
N GLY A 319 5.22 26.08 -5.04
CA GLY A 319 6.22 25.07 -4.66
C GLY A 319 5.61 23.76 -4.13
N PRO A 320 4.86 22.99 -4.96
CA PRO A 320 4.23 21.74 -4.53
C PRO A 320 5.21 20.75 -3.89
N VAL A 321 4.81 20.13 -2.78
CA VAL A 321 5.63 19.17 -2.04
C VAL A 321 5.33 17.74 -2.47
N PHE A 322 6.38 16.93 -2.64
CA PHE A 322 6.24 15.50 -2.94
C PHE A 322 6.52 14.63 -1.71
N TYR A 323 5.61 13.72 -1.36
CA TYR A 323 5.74 12.86 -0.17
C TYR A 323 5.39 11.39 -0.43
N HIS A 324 6.29 10.47 -0.06
CA HIS A 324 6.02 9.03 -0.11
C HIS A 324 6.82 8.22 0.92
N GLY A 325 6.33 7.01 1.24
CA GLY A 325 6.92 6.14 2.27
C GLY A 325 8.37 5.69 2.01
N TYR A 326 8.81 5.62 0.75
CA TYR A 326 10.19 5.25 0.38
C TYR A 326 11.23 6.37 0.57
N GLN A 327 10.82 7.60 0.91
CA GLN A 327 11.77 8.67 1.22
C GLN A 327 12.55 8.37 2.51
N SER A 328 13.77 8.90 2.59
CA SER A 328 14.64 8.72 3.75
C SER A 328 13.93 9.16 5.03
N PRO A 329 14.20 8.52 6.19
CA PRO A 329 13.58 8.91 7.46
C PRO A 329 13.78 10.40 7.78
N ALA A 330 14.94 10.96 7.46
CA ALA A 330 15.26 12.37 7.67
C ALA A 330 14.39 13.30 6.80
N LEU A 331 14.23 12.98 5.50
CA LEU A 331 13.38 13.78 4.61
C LEU A 331 11.91 13.70 5.02
N ARG A 332 11.40 12.51 5.34
CA ARG A 332 10.01 12.37 5.81
C ARG A 332 9.76 13.17 7.08
N GLU A 333 10.71 13.19 7.99
CA GLU A 333 10.62 14.00 9.20
C GLU A 333 10.63 15.50 8.90
N ALA A 334 11.56 15.97 8.06
CA ALA A 334 11.62 17.38 7.66
C ALA A 334 10.32 17.84 6.97
N LEU A 335 9.76 17.01 6.09
CA LEU A 335 8.48 17.29 5.43
C LEU A 335 7.30 17.25 6.41
N PHE A 336 7.31 16.33 7.39
CA PHE A 336 6.29 16.29 8.43
C PHE A 336 6.30 17.58 9.27
N TRP A 337 7.48 18.06 9.66
CA TRP A 337 7.66 19.35 10.33
C TRP A 337 7.15 20.52 9.47
N ARG A 338 7.54 20.55 8.19
CA ARG A 338 7.09 21.59 7.25
C ARG A 338 5.56 21.60 7.12
N CYS A 339 4.94 20.42 7.07
CA CYS A 339 3.48 20.29 6.92
C CYS A 339 2.69 20.70 8.16
N GLY A 340 3.24 20.50 9.36
CA GLY A 340 2.56 20.84 10.61
C GLY A 340 3.01 22.15 11.26
N GLY A 341 4.01 22.81 10.68
CA GLY A 341 4.60 24.06 11.16
C GLY A 341 3.80 25.31 10.76
N GLY A 342 4.38 26.49 11.02
CA GLY A 342 3.72 27.79 10.81
C GLY A 342 3.52 28.22 9.35
N SER A 343 4.17 27.56 8.39
CA SER A 343 4.04 27.85 6.95
C SER A 343 3.89 26.53 6.18
N PRO A 344 2.73 25.86 6.32
CA PRO A 344 2.51 24.57 5.68
C PRO A 344 2.35 24.73 4.17
N PRO A 345 2.73 23.71 3.37
CA PRO A 345 2.61 23.79 1.92
C PRO A 345 1.14 23.83 1.49
N ALA A 346 0.83 24.61 0.47
CA ALA A 346 -0.54 24.67 -0.07
C ALA A 346 -0.86 23.47 -0.97
N ILE A 347 0.13 22.85 -1.62
CA ILE A 347 -0.07 21.61 -2.39
C ILE A 347 0.88 20.52 -1.88
N VAL A 348 0.32 19.36 -1.56
CA VAL A 348 1.08 18.11 -1.35
C VAL A 348 0.61 17.07 -2.36
N ALA A 349 1.55 16.48 -3.09
CA ALA A 349 1.32 15.32 -3.95
C ALA A 349 2.07 14.12 -3.39
N GLY A 350 1.48 12.92 -3.44
CA GLY A 350 2.11 11.76 -2.83
C GLY A 350 1.37 10.45 -2.97
N THR A 351 1.88 9.43 -2.27
CA THR A 351 1.19 8.14 -2.13
C THR A 351 0.33 8.12 -0.86
N ARG A 352 -0.32 6.98 -0.57
CA ARG A 352 -1.22 6.79 0.60
C ARG A 352 -0.72 7.38 1.93
N SER A 353 0.59 7.34 2.19
CA SER A 353 1.15 7.85 3.45
C SER A 353 1.04 9.37 3.62
N ALA A 354 0.85 10.13 2.54
CA ALA A 354 0.68 11.58 2.60
C ALA A 354 -0.63 11.99 3.31
N LEU A 355 -1.63 11.11 3.38
CA LEU A 355 -2.86 11.31 4.18
C LEU A 355 -2.60 11.47 5.68
N LEU A 356 -1.46 10.96 6.15
CA LEU A 356 -1.04 11.00 7.56
C LEU A 356 -0.19 12.23 7.88
N LEU A 357 -0.03 13.18 6.94
CA LEU A 357 0.64 14.44 7.21
C LEU A 357 -0.28 15.38 8.01
N PRO A 358 0.26 16.20 8.92
CA PRO A 358 -0.52 17.10 9.78
C PRO A 358 -0.99 18.37 9.04
N LEU A 359 -1.68 18.21 7.90
CA LEU A 359 -2.29 19.32 7.15
C LEU A 359 -3.61 19.72 7.82
N ARG A 360 -3.88 21.02 7.95
CA ARG A 360 -4.95 21.55 8.82
C ARG A 360 -6.15 22.04 8.03
N ASP A 361 -5.93 22.86 7.00
CA ASP A 361 -7.00 23.46 6.20
C ASP A 361 -7.04 22.87 4.79
N LEU A 362 -7.37 21.58 4.71
CA LEU A 362 -7.59 20.94 3.42
C LEU A 362 -8.90 21.42 2.81
N GLY A 363 -8.84 21.96 1.58
CA GLY A 363 -10.03 22.25 0.76
C GLY A 363 -10.29 21.20 -0.31
N LEU A 364 -9.28 20.41 -0.69
CA LEU A 364 -9.40 19.38 -1.71
C LEU A 364 -8.50 18.18 -1.39
N ILE A 365 -9.07 16.98 -1.51
CA ILE A 365 -8.35 15.72 -1.51
C ILE A 365 -8.70 14.99 -2.81
N VAL A 366 -7.71 14.65 -3.62
CA VAL A 366 -7.87 13.84 -4.83
C VAL A 366 -7.21 12.50 -4.62
N LEU A 367 -7.90 11.42 -4.98
CA LEU A 367 -7.37 10.07 -5.01
C LEU A 367 -7.56 9.51 -6.42
N ASP A 368 -6.50 9.61 -7.23
CA ASP A 368 -6.48 9.11 -8.60
C ASP A 368 -6.27 7.60 -8.63
N GLU A 369 -6.87 6.92 -9.61
CA GLU A 369 -6.91 5.45 -9.70
C GLU A 369 -7.43 4.80 -8.40
N GLU A 370 -8.57 5.28 -7.89
CA GLU A 370 -9.11 4.92 -6.56
C GLU A 370 -9.36 3.42 -6.32
N HIS A 371 -9.49 2.65 -7.41
CA HIS A 371 -9.69 1.21 -7.39
C HIS A 371 -8.46 0.42 -6.97
N ASP A 372 -7.27 1.04 -7.03
CA ASP A 372 -6.01 0.34 -6.86
C ASP A 372 -5.81 -0.17 -5.43
N GLY A 373 -5.42 -1.45 -5.31
CA GLY A 373 -5.11 -2.10 -4.04
C GLY A 373 -3.94 -1.47 -3.28
N ALA A 374 -3.05 -0.73 -3.95
CA ALA A 374 -1.97 0.01 -3.30
C ALA A 374 -2.45 1.14 -2.37
N PHE A 375 -3.75 1.45 -2.31
CA PHE A 375 -4.30 2.31 -1.27
C PHE A 375 -4.51 1.62 0.08
N LYS A 376 -4.44 0.29 0.14
CA LYS A 376 -4.46 -0.48 1.39
C LYS A 376 -3.04 -0.70 1.93
N GLN A 377 -2.77 -0.16 3.12
CA GLN A 377 -1.61 -0.53 3.93
C GLN A 377 -1.95 -1.81 4.71
N GLU A 378 -1.02 -2.78 4.71
CA GLU A 378 -1.15 -4.03 5.49
C GLU A 378 -0.10 -4.13 6.61
N ASP A 379 1.07 -3.52 6.44
CA ASP A 379 2.18 -3.62 7.40
C ASP A 379 2.12 -2.53 8.49
N ARG A 380 2.56 -2.89 9.70
CA ARG A 380 2.59 -2.09 10.96
C ARG A 380 1.24 -1.59 11.44
N LEU A 381 0.59 -0.73 10.66
CA LEU A 381 -0.74 -0.20 10.87
C LEU A 381 -1.56 -0.49 9.60
N PRO A 382 -2.42 -1.52 9.61
CA PRO A 382 -3.33 -1.73 8.50
C PRO A 382 -4.27 -0.53 8.40
N TYR A 383 -4.45 0.07 7.22
CA TYR A 383 -5.50 1.08 6.98
C TYR A 383 -5.80 1.19 5.50
N GLN A 384 -7.01 1.63 5.16
CA GLN A 384 -7.41 1.91 3.78
C GLN A 384 -7.38 3.42 3.55
N ALA A 385 -6.63 3.87 2.55
CA ALA A 385 -6.46 5.30 2.26
C ALA A 385 -7.80 6.00 1.99
N LYS A 386 -8.74 5.33 1.31
CA LYS A 386 -10.09 5.86 1.08
C LYS A 386 -10.82 6.22 2.38
N GLU A 387 -10.72 5.37 3.40
CA GLU A 387 -11.37 5.60 4.69
C GLU A 387 -10.76 6.79 5.43
N VAL A 388 -9.43 6.91 5.38
CA VAL A 388 -8.72 8.08 5.93
C VAL A 388 -9.07 9.34 5.14
N GLY A 389 -9.20 9.25 3.80
CA GLY A 389 -9.64 10.34 2.93
C GLY A 389 -11.03 10.85 3.28
N PHE A 390 -12.02 9.95 3.43
CA PHE A 390 -13.37 10.31 3.88
C PHE A 390 -13.36 10.99 5.25
N PHE A 391 -12.59 10.45 6.20
CA PHE A 391 -12.47 11.05 7.53
C PHE A 391 -11.88 12.46 7.45
N ARG A 392 -10.77 12.64 6.71
CA ARG A 392 -10.08 13.91 6.54
C ARG A 392 -10.95 14.94 5.84
N ALA A 393 -11.66 14.53 4.80
CA ALA A 393 -12.59 15.39 4.06
C ALA A 393 -13.72 15.90 4.96
N ARG A 394 -14.37 15.00 5.72
CA ARG A 394 -15.41 15.38 6.68
C ARG A 394 -14.87 16.27 7.80
N GLN A 395 -13.67 15.99 8.29
CA GLN A 395 -13.05 16.78 9.36
C GLN A 395 -12.71 18.21 8.91
N SER A 396 -12.26 18.38 7.67
CA SER A 396 -11.82 19.67 7.14
C SER A 396 -12.85 20.38 6.27
N GLY A 397 -14.00 19.77 5.98
CA GLY A 397 -14.93 20.28 4.98
C GLY A 397 -14.29 20.37 3.58
N ALA A 398 -13.42 19.41 3.24
CA ALA A 398 -12.76 19.33 1.93
C ALA A 398 -13.61 18.54 0.94
N LEU A 399 -13.56 18.91 -0.34
CA LEU A 399 -14.05 18.04 -1.39
C LEU A 399 -13.14 16.80 -1.52
N PHE A 400 -13.71 15.60 -1.45
CA PHE A 400 -12.99 14.36 -1.70
C PHE A 400 -13.32 13.79 -3.09
N VAL A 401 -12.37 13.89 -4.01
CA VAL A 401 -12.51 13.39 -5.38
C VAL A 401 -11.88 12.01 -5.51
N LEU A 402 -12.69 11.03 -5.89
CA LEU A 402 -12.28 9.68 -6.22
C LEU A 402 -12.24 9.55 -7.75
N GLY A 403 -11.05 9.40 -8.33
CA GLY A 403 -10.87 9.36 -9.77
C GLY A 403 -10.66 7.96 -10.30
N SER A 404 -11.42 7.54 -11.32
CA SER A 404 -11.16 6.24 -11.96
C SER A 404 -11.76 6.06 -13.35
N ALA A 405 -11.11 5.22 -14.16
CA ALA A 405 -11.71 4.64 -15.36
C ALA A 405 -12.40 3.29 -15.10
N THR A 406 -12.05 2.62 -14.01
CA THR A 406 -12.58 1.30 -13.62
C THR A 406 -12.76 1.26 -12.11
N PRO A 407 -13.78 1.96 -11.57
CA PRO A 407 -13.95 2.16 -10.13
C PRO A 407 -13.93 0.86 -9.31
N ASP A 408 -13.65 0.96 -8.02
CA ASP A 408 -13.88 -0.15 -7.08
C ASP A 408 -15.39 -0.43 -7.00
N VAL A 409 -15.78 -1.69 -7.00
CA VAL A 409 -17.21 -2.10 -6.96
C VAL A 409 -17.95 -1.47 -5.77
N LYS A 410 -17.30 -1.27 -4.62
CA LYS A 410 -17.93 -0.61 -3.46
C LYS A 410 -18.14 0.88 -3.70
N THR A 411 -17.17 1.55 -4.34
CA THR A 411 -17.26 2.96 -4.70
C THR A 411 -18.37 3.19 -5.73
N PHE A 412 -18.43 2.35 -6.78
CA PHE A 412 -19.46 2.45 -7.81
C PHE A 412 -20.86 2.14 -7.28
N GLN A 413 -20.99 1.14 -6.39
CA GLN A 413 -22.26 0.88 -5.71
C GLN A 413 -22.70 2.06 -4.83
N ALA A 414 -21.77 2.68 -4.10
CA ALA A 414 -22.06 3.86 -3.30
C ALA A 414 -22.48 5.05 -4.17
N ALA A 415 -21.92 5.17 -5.37
CA ALA A 415 -22.33 6.15 -6.36
C ALA A 415 -23.73 5.90 -6.93
N LYS A 416 -24.04 4.66 -7.35
CA LYS A 416 -25.40 4.28 -7.79
C LYS A 416 -26.44 4.45 -6.69
N ALA A 417 -26.06 4.28 -5.43
CA ALA A 417 -26.93 4.53 -4.27
C ALA A 417 -27.04 6.00 -3.85
N GLY A 418 -26.35 6.93 -4.53
CA GLY A 418 -26.37 8.37 -4.23
C GLY A 418 -25.51 8.81 -3.03
N HIS A 419 -24.78 7.90 -2.38
CA HIS A 419 -23.89 8.23 -1.25
C HIS A 419 -22.59 8.92 -1.67
N VAL A 420 -22.12 8.65 -2.90
CA VAL A 420 -20.94 9.29 -3.49
C VAL A 420 -21.33 9.73 -4.91
N PRO A 421 -22.00 10.89 -5.09
CA PRO A 421 -22.47 11.32 -6.40
C PRO A 421 -21.37 11.27 -7.46
N MET A 422 -21.73 10.82 -8.66
CA MET A 422 -20.78 10.53 -9.73
C MET A 422 -20.89 11.54 -10.87
N VAL A 423 -19.73 11.93 -11.38
CA VAL A 423 -19.54 12.78 -12.55
C VAL A 423 -18.89 11.93 -13.63
N ARG A 424 -19.44 11.95 -14.85
CA ARG A 424 -19.00 11.10 -15.96
C ARG A 424 -18.16 11.87 -16.97
N LEU A 425 -17.12 11.22 -17.49
CA LEU A 425 -16.32 11.67 -18.63
C LEU A 425 -16.18 10.51 -19.64
N GLU A 426 -17.03 10.49 -20.65
CA GLU A 426 -17.21 9.39 -21.59
C GLU A 426 -16.24 9.47 -22.78
N ARG A 427 -15.73 10.66 -23.11
CA ARG A 427 -14.92 10.87 -24.33
C ARG A 427 -13.44 11.09 -24.01
N ARG A 428 -12.56 10.62 -24.91
CA ARG A 428 -11.11 10.88 -24.86
C ARG A 428 -10.79 12.29 -25.34
N VAL A 429 -9.83 12.94 -24.70
CA VAL A 429 -9.27 14.22 -25.16
C VAL A 429 -8.36 13.93 -26.36
N GLY A 430 -8.70 14.44 -27.54
CA GLY A 430 -7.90 14.30 -28.78
C GLY A 430 -8.41 13.29 -29.81
N GLY A 431 -9.52 12.58 -29.55
CA GLY A 431 -10.02 11.54 -30.46
C GLY A 431 -9.23 10.22 -30.39
N GLY A 432 -9.61 9.25 -31.22
CA GLY A 432 -9.00 7.90 -31.27
C GLY A 432 -9.86 6.81 -30.62
N GLY A 433 -10.10 5.72 -31.36
CA GLY A 433 -10.85 4.57 -30.89
C GLY A 433 -10.12 3.77 -29.81
N MET A 434 -10.85 2.92 -29.09
CA MET A 434 -10.24 1.88 -28.27
C MET A 434 -9.48 0.89 -29.18
N PRO A 435 -8.31 0.36 -28.76
CA PRO A 435 -7.58 -0.61 -29.57
C PRO A 435 -8.43 -1.87 -29.78
N ARG A 436 -8.18 -2.59 -30.88
CA ARG A 436 -8.88 -3.84 -31.17
C ARG A 436 -8.42 -4.91 -30.18
N VAL A 437 -9.34 -5.38 -29.34
CA VAL A 437 -9.12 -6.47 -28.39
C VAL A 437 -9.60 -7.78 -29.01
N GLU A 438 -8.72 -8.76 -29.11
CA GLU A 438 -8.99 -10.09 -29.67
C GLU A 438 -8.71 -11.17 -28.62
N LEU A 439 -9.62 -12.14 -28.51
CA LEU A 439 -9.37 -13.34 -27.71
C LEU A 439 -8.62 -14.37 -28.54
N VAL A 440 -7.66 -15.03 -27.90
CA VAL A 440 -6.91 -16.12 -28.48
C VAL A 440 -7.21 -17.37 -27.65
N ASP A 441 -7.89 -18.33 -28.26
CA ASP A 441 -8.20 -19.60 -27.63
C ASP A 441 -6.92 -20.44 -27.48
N MET A 442 -6.63 -20.85 -26.24
CA MET A 442 -5.47 -21.67 -25.92
C MET A 442 -5.75 -23.18 -26.03
N ARG A 443 -7.00 -23.60 -26.13
CA ARG A 443 -7.39 -25.01 -26.19
C ARG A 443 -6.91 -25.65 -27.49
N GLY A 444 -6.19 -26.77 -27.40
CA GLY A 444 -5.66 -27.50 -28.56
C GLY A 444 -4.63 -26.73 -29.41
N ALA A 445 -4.32 -25.47 -29.08
CA ALA A 445 -3.40 -24.64 -29.83
C ALA A 445 -1.97 -25.22 -29.79
N ALA A 446 -1.26 -25.11 -30.91
CA ALA A 446 0.20 -25.21 -30.89
C ALA A 446 0.74 -24.05 -30.06
N LYS A 447 1.58 -24.40 -29.07
CA LYS A 447 2.23 -23.46 -28.17
C LYS A 447 3.72 -23.56 -28.41
N LEU A 448 4.41 -22.44 -28.22
CA LEU A 448 5.86 -22.39 -28.39
C LEU A 448 6.58 -23.24 -27.35
N THR A 449 7.09 -24.40 -27.77
CA THR A 449 7.92 -25.27 -26.94
C THR A 449 9.38 -25.02 -27.29
N GLY A 450 10.16 -24.49 -26.34
CA GLY A 450 11.60 -24.39 -26.47
C GLY A 450 12.22 -25.78 -26.60
N SER A 451 12.86 -26.04 -27.75
CA SER A 451 13.59 -27.26 -28.13
C SER A 451 12.77 -28.55 -28.36
N ALA A 452 13.09 -29.18 -29.49
CA ALA A 452 12.54 -30.45 -29.94
C ALA A 452 13.18 -31.63 -29.19
N VAL A 453 12.71 -31.94 -27.97
CA VAL A 453 12.92 -33.27 -27.38
C VAL A 453 11.63 -33.69 -26.68
N GLY A 454 10.99 -34.72 -27.23
CA GLY A 454 9.66 -35.17 -26.83
C GLY A 454 9.57 -35.64 -25.38
N ARG A 455 8.41 -35.36 -24.76
CA ARG A 455 7.88 -36.10 -23.61
C ARG A 455 6.38 -36.26 -23.74
N GLU A 456 5.92 -37.48 -23.54
CA GLU A 456 4.60 -38.05 -23.84
C GLU A 456 3.47 -37.63 -22.86
N THR A 457 3.52 -36.42 -22.32
CA THR A 457 2.39 -35.88 -21.54
C THR A 457 1.69 -34.82 -22.38
N GLY A 458 0.49 -35.15 -22.88
CA GLY A 458 -0.33 -34.27 -23.72
C GLY A 458 -0.78 -32.99 -23.02
N ASP A 459 0.08 -31.99 -22.97
CA ASP A 459 -0.21 -30.60 -23.36
C ASP A 459 1.13 -29.84 -23.48
N ARG A 460 1.30 -29.11 -24.58
CA ARG A 460 2.52 -28.40 -25.00
C ARG A 460 2.86 -27.31 -23.97
N VAL A 461 4.07 -27.36 -23.40
CA VAL A 461 4.56 -26.45 -22.34
C VAL A 461 5.01 -25.11 -22.94
N GLY A 462 4.10 -24.37 -23.56
CA GLY A 462 4.35 -23.02 -24.12
C GLY A 462 3.48 -21.96 -23.48
N VAL A 463 4.04 -20.76 -23.21
CA VAL A 463 3.31 -19.62 -22.62
C VAL A 463 2.55 -18.85 -23.71
N LEU A 464 3.12 -18.71 -24.90
CA LEU A 464 2.48 -18.09 -26.05
C LEU A 464 1.97 -19.15 -27.03
N THR A 465 0.78 -18.89 -27.58
CA THR A 465 0.27 -19.56 -28.78
C THR A 465 1.06 -19.10 -30.01
N ASP A 466 1.13 -19.94 -31.05
CA ASP A 466 1.81 -19.59 -32.30
C ASP A 466 1.26 -18.29 -32.92
N LEU A 467 -0.05 -18.05 -32.80
CA LEU A 467 -0.69 -16.81 -33.29
C LEU A 467 -0.19 -15.57 -32.53
N SER A 468 -0.05 -15.66 -31.22
CA SER A 468 0.45 -14.53 -30.41
C SER A 468 1.95 -14.31 -30.62
N ALA A 469 2.71 -15.39 -30.85
CA ALA A 469 4.12 -15.31 -31.18
C ALA A 469 4.38 -14.74 -32.58
N ALA A 470 3.59 -15.12 -33.58
CA ALA A 470 3.66 -14.54 -34.92
C ALA A 470 3.35 -13.04 -34.89
N ALA A 471 2.27 -12.64 -34.21
CA ALA A 471 1.94 -11.22 -34.04
C ALA A 471 3.05 -10.43 -33.33
N LEU A 472 3.71 -11.04 -32.35
CA LEU A 472 4.87 -10.47 -31.67
C LEU A 472 6.06 -10.27 -32.62
N ALA A 473 6.40 -11.29 -33.40
CA ALA A 473 7.49 -11.24 -34.37
C ALA A 473 7.24 -10.17 -35.45
N GLU A 474 6.02 -10.12 -36.01
CA GLU A 474 5.59 -9.10 -36.97
C GLU A 474 5.72 -7.68 -36.40
N THR A 475 5.24 -7.47 -35.17
CA THR A 475 5.29 -6.15 -34.52
C THR A 475 6.73 -5.66 -34.35
N VAL A 476 7.64 -6.56 -33.95
CA VAL A 476 9.06 -6.22 -33.77
C VAL A 476 9.74 -5.98 -35.11
N ALA A 477 9.41 -6.76 -36.15
CA ALA A 477 9.94 -6.60 -37.51
C ALA A 477 9.54 -5.26 -38.14
N GLU A 478 8.34 -4.76 -37.84
CA GLU A 478 7.86 -3.43 -38.25
C GLU A 478 8.44 -2.27 -37.41
N GLY A 479 9.37 -2.57 -36.49
CA GLY A 479 9.99 -1.58 -35.60
C GLY A 479 9.07 -1.09 -34.47
N GLY A 480 7.91 -1.73 -34.26
CA GLY A 480 7.04 -1.49 -33.12
C GLY A 480 7.62 -2.02 -31.81
N GLN A 481 6.93 -1.69 -30.71
CA GLN A 481 7.20 -2.27 -29.40
C GLN A 481 6.00 -3.08 -28.90
N ALA A 482 6.29 -4.15 -28.15
CA ALA A 482 5.28 -5.02 -27.60
C ALA A 482 5.40 -5.15 -26.07
N MET A 483 4.26 -5.31 -25.41
CA MET A 483 4.19 -5.59 -23.97
C MET A 483 3.51 -6.93 -23.71
N ILE A 484 4.10 -7.76 -22.85
CA ILE A 484 3.54 -9.06 -22.47
C ILE A 484 3.21 -9.06 -20.98
N LEU A 485 1.92 -9.10 -20.67
CA LEU A 485 1.40 -9.20 -19.33
C LEU A 485 1.36 -10.65 -18.88
N LEU A 486 2.05 -10.93 -17.77
CA LEU A 486 2.01 -12.18 -17.03
C LEU A 486 1.37 -11.97 -15.66
N ASN A 487 0.34 -12.76 -15.34
CA ASN A 487 -0.34 -12.65 -14.06
C ASN A 487 0.38 -13.44 -12.95
N ARG A 488 1.63 -13.08 -12.64
CA ARG A 488 2.38 -13.79 -11.57
C ARG A 488 2.03 -13.23 -10.19
N ARG A 489 1.43 -14.06 -9.34
CA ARG A 489 1.61 -14.03 -7.89
C ARG A 489 2.07 -15.42 -7.44
N GLY A 490 3.17 -15.48 -6.68
CA GLY A 490 3.85 -16.72 -6.28
C GLY A 490 3.04 -17.59 -5.30
N TYR A 491 2.10 -18.36 -5.82
CA TYR A 491 1.29 -19.31 -5.05
C TYR A 491 1.36 -20.71 -5.66
N ALA A 492 0.96 -21.70 -4.85
CA ALA A 492 0.73 -23.05 -5.32
C ALA A 492 -0.31 -23.05 -6.46
N PRO A 493 -0.11 -23.86 -7.53
CA PRO A 493 -0.86 -23.75 -8.76
C PRO A 493 -2.35 -24.03 -8.52
N LEU A 494 -3.20 -23.31 -9.26
CA LEU A 494 -4.61 -23.66 -9.38
C LEU A 494 -4.74 -24.87 -10.29
N LEU A 495 -5.72 -25.72 -10.06
CA LEU A 495 -5.94 -26.89 -10.92
C LEU A 495 -7.09 -26.63 -11.90
N PHE A 496 -6.80 -26.72 -13.19
CA PHE A 496 -7.76 -26.60 -14.29
C PHE A 496 -8.12 -27.99 -14.84
N CYS A 497 -9.40 -28.31 -14.98
CA CYS A 497 -9.82 -29.56 -15.61
C CYS A 497 -9.86 -29.38 -17.12
N LEU A 498 -9.14 -30.24 -17.85
CA LEU A 498 -9.09 -30.20 -19.31
C LEU A 498 -10.34 -30.81 -19.96
N ASP A 499 -11.08 -31.66 -19.24
CA ASP A 499 -12.27 -32.33 -19.79
C ASP A 499 -13.52 -31.45 -19.78
N CYS A 500 -13.70 -30.62 -18.73
CA CYS A 500 -14.80 -29.65 -18.67
C CYS A 500 -14.35 -28.19 -18.77
N GLU A 501 -13.08 -27.97 -19.07
CA GLU A 501 -12.50 -26.66 -19.39
C GLU A 501 -12.76 -25.59 -18.32
N THR A 502 -12.79 -26.00 -17.05
CA THR A 502 -13.01 -25.08 -15.93
C THR A 502 -12.05 -25.34 -14.77
N PRO A 503 -11.67 -24.29 -14.01
CA PRO A 503 -10.95 -24.45 -12.75
C PRO A 503 -11.76 -25.21 -11.72
N VAL A 504 -11.08 -26.03 -10.93
CA VAL A 504 -11.73 -26.79 -9.87
C VAL A 504 -12.15 -25.85 -8.74
N ARG A 505 -13.47 -25.71 -8.51
CA ARG A 505 -14.04 -24.77 -7.52
C ARG A 505 -14.41 -25.40 -6.18
N CYS A 506 -14.45 -24.56 -5.16
CA CYS A 506 -15.00 -24.87 -3.84
C CYS A 506 -16.52 -24.77 -3.83
N PRO A 507 -17.26 -25.79 -3.35
CA PRO A 507 -18.73 -25.75 -3.32
C PRO A 507 -19.30 -24.75 -2.30
N HIS A 508 -18.48 -24.30 -1.34
CA HIS A 508 -18.94 -23.39 -0.27
C HIS A 508 -18.65 -21.91 -0.53
N CYS A 509 -17.64 -21.62 -1.34
CA CYS A 509 -17.14 -20.25 -1.54
C CYS A 509 -17.14 -19.83 -3.02
N ASP A 510 -17.32 -20.76 -3.97
CA ASP A 510 -17.21 -20.51 -5.41
C ASP A 510 -15.84 -19.90 -5.82
N LEU A 511 -14.81 -20.19 -5.02
CA LEU A 511 -13.40 -19.85 -5.26
C LEU A 511 -12.67 -21.09 -5.77
N SER A 512 -11.66 -20.88 -6.61
CA SER A 512 -10.79 -21.96 -7.09
C SER A 512 -10.03 -22.64 -5.95
N LEU A 513 -9.80 -23.94 -6.06
CA LEU A 513 -8.99 -24.70 -5.11
C LEU A 513 -7.51 -24.62 -5.47
N THR A 514 -6.66 -24.51 -4.45
CA THR A 514 -5.21 -24.51 -4.59
C THR A 514 -4.68 -25.93 -4.49
N PHE A 515 -3.81 -26.34 -5.42
CA PHE A 515 -3.19 -27.67 -5.42
C PHE A 515 -1.92 -27.69 -4.56
N HIS A 516 -1.94 -28.47 -3.47
CA HIS A 516 -0.80 -28.69 -2.60
C HIS A 516 -0.14 -30.02 -2.94
N LYS A 517 0.91 -29.96 -3.79
CA LYS A 517 1.64 -31.15 -4.26
C LYS A 517 2.15 -32.04 -3.13
N ASP A 518 2.83 -31.46 -2.13
CA ASP A 518 3.41 -32.19 -0.99
C ASP A 518 2.37 -32.87 -0.09
N ARG A 519 1.10 -32.46 -0.21
CA ARG A 519 0.00 -32.99 0.61
C ARG A 519 -0.99 -33.82 -0.19
N GLU A 520 -0.80 -33.93 -1.50
CA GLU A 520 -1.69 -34.63 -2.42
C GLU A 520 -3.16 -34.22 -2.24
N ARG A 521 -3.40 -32.91 -2.11
CA ARG A 521 -4.72 -32.34 -1.80
C ARG A 521 -4.99 -31.03 -2.51
N LEU A 522 -6.28 -30.82 -2.83
CA LEU A 522 -6.85 -29.54 -3.21
C LEU A 522 -7.42 -28.85 -1.97
N VAL A 523 -7.07 -27.60 -1.72
CA VAL A 523 -7.46 -26.87 -0.51
C VAL A 523 -8.07 -25.52 -0.87
N CYS A 524 -9.25 -25.24 -0.32
CA CYS A 524 -9.80 -23.90 -0.25
C CYS A 524 -9.24 -23.21 0.98
N HIS A 525 -8.38 -22.21 0.78
CA HIS A 525 -7.86 -21.43 1.91
C HIS A 525 -8.95 -20.58 2.57
N TYR A 526 -10.07 -20.31 1.90
CA TYR A 526 -11.11 -19.46 2.45
C TYR A 526 -11.94 -20.12 3.57
N CYS A 527 -12.44 -21.34 3.32
CA CYS A 527 -13.27 -22.08 4.28
C CYS A 527 -12.59 -23.32 4.87
N GLY A 528 -11.41 -23.69 4.39
CA GLY A 528 -10.70 -24.91 4.81
C GLY A 528 -11.19 -26.19 4.13
N HIS A 529 -12.13 -26.11 3.17
CA HIS A 529 -12.57 -27.28 2.40
C HIS A 529 -11.36 -27.91 1.71
N ALA A 530 -11.17 -29.20 1.91
CA ALA A 530 -10.05 -29.94 1.34
C ALA A 530 -10.55 -31.25 0.71
N ARG A 531 -9.91 -31.65 -0.39
CA ARG A 531 -10.17 -32.93 -1.06
C ARG A 531 -8.87 -33.62 -1.46
N PRO A 532 -8.81 -34.96 -1.49
CA PRO A 532 -7.66 -35.68 -2.01
C PRO A 532 -7.41 -35.36 -3.49
N HIS A 533 -6.16 -35.39 -3.93
CA HIS A 533 -5.78 -35.35 -5.33
C HIS A 533 -4.55 -36.26 -5.54
N PRO A 534 -4.59 -37.25 -6.45
CA PRO A 534 -5.52 -37.39 -7.59
C PRO A 534 -6.95 -37.78 -7.20
N SER A 535 -7.93 -37.18 -7.85
CA SER A 535 -9.36 -37.51 -7.74
C SER A 535 -10.11 -37.03 -9.00
N PRO A 536 -11.25 -37.66 -9.37
CA PRO A 536 -12.08 -37.17 -10.47
C PRO A 536 -12.55 -35.73 -10.26
N CYS A 537 -12.75 -34.99 -11.36
CA CYS A 537 -13.24 -33.63 -11.34
C CYS A 537 -14.64 -33.61 -10.71
N PRO A 538 -14.89 -32.74 -9.71
CA PRO A 538 -16.20 -32.68 -9.05
C PRO A 538 -17.31 -32.16 -9.97
N GLY A 539 -16.95 -31.48 -11.07
CA GLY A 539 -17.90 -30.88 -12.00
C GLY A 539 -18.34 -31.86 -13.10
N CYS A 540 -17.41 -32.66 -13.64
CA CYS A 540 -17.67 -33.51 -14.80
C CYS A 540 -17.23 -34.98 -14.65
N GLY A 541 -16.54 -35.35 -13.57
CA GLY A 541 -15.96 -36.70 -13.39
C GLY A 541 -14.66 -36.95 -14.17
N GLY A 542 -14.18 -35.98 -14.94
CA GLY A 542 -12.93 -36.08 -15.72
C GLY A 542 -11.67 -36.25 -14.86
N THR A 543 -10.59 -36.73 -15.47
CA THR A 543 -9.31 -37.02 -14.79
C THR A 543 -8.14 -36.23 -15.35
N SER A 544 -8.37 -35.44 -16.41
CA SER A 544 -7.35 -34.64 -17.07
C SER A 544 -7.22 -33.28 -16.39
N PHE A 545 -6.06 -32.99 -15.80
CA PHE A 545 -5.84 -31.75 -15.06
C PHE A 545 -4.54 -31.04 -15.46
N LEU A 546 -4.60 -29.71 -15.49
CA LEU A 546 -3.48 -28.81 -15.74
C LEU A 546 -3.23 -27.91 -14.52
N PRO A 547 -2.05 -27.97 -13.87
CA PRO A 547 -1.66 -26.98 -12.88
C PRO A 547 -1.33 -25.64 -13.57
N MET A 548 -2.12 -24.60 -13.32
CA MET A 548 -1.92 -23.25 -13.83
C MET A 548 -0.92 -22.47 -12.96
N GLY A 549 0.08 -21.84 -13.58
CA GLY A 549 1.07 -21.00 -12.88
C GLY A 549 2.48 -20.94 -13.49
N VAL A 550 2.61 -21.13 -14.80
CA VAL A 550 3.91 -21.10 -15.49
C VAL A 550 4.62 -19.74 -15.34
N GLY A 551 5.94 -19.76 -15.11
CA GLY A 551 6.74 -18.58 -14.73
C GLY A 551 7.23 -17.71 -15.90
N ALA A 552 7.58 -16.45 -15.60
CA ALA A 552 8.13 -15.48 -16.54
C ALA A 552 9.51 -15.88 -17.12
N GLU A 553 10.29 -16.64 -16.36
CA GLU A 553 11.59 -17.18 -16.78
C GLU A 553 11.42 -18.13 -17.98
N MET A 554 10.41 -19.00 -17.93
CA MET A 554 10.10 -19.91 -19.03
C MET A 554 9.62 -19.17 -20.28
N LEU A 555 8.95 -18.01 -20.12
CA LEU A 555 8.58 -17.16 -21.25
C LEU A 555 9.83 -16.52 -21.88
N GLU A 556 10.77 -16.02 -21.09
CA GLU A 556 11.99 -15.39 -21.61
C GLU A 556 12.83 -16.36 -22.46
N GLU A 557 13.01 -17.59 -21.96
CA GLU A 557 13.67 -18.67 -22.72
C GLU A 557 12.93 -19.00 -24.03
N GLN A 558 11.60 -18.97 -24.02
CA GLN A 558 10.79 -19.20 -25.21
C GLN A 558 10.87 -18.04 -26.22
N LEU A 559 10.94 -16.79 -25.75
CA LEU A 559 11.00 -15.60 -26.59
C LEU A 559 12.31 -15.51 -27.37
N ALA A 560 13.42 -16.01 -26.81
CA ALA A 560 14.71 -16.06 -27.50
C ALA A 560 14.67 -16.88 -28.81
N GLY A 561 13.74 -17.82 -28.94
CA GLY A 561 13.55 -18.63 -30.16
C GLY A 561 12.61 -18.01 -31.21
N VAL A 562 11.89 -16.93 -30.88
CA VAL A 562 10.86 -16.30 -31.74
C VAL A 562 11.32 -14.97 -32.31
N LEU A 563 12.10 -14.23 -31.52
CA LEU A 563 12.49 -12.88 -31.83
C LEU A 563 13.82 -12.84 -32.62
N PRO A 564 14.03 -11.82 -33.48
CA PRO A 564 15.35 -11.58 -34.07
C PRO A 564 16.44 -11.46 -32.99
N ALA A 565 17.68 -11.83 -33.32
CA ALA A 565 18.79 -11.81 -32.37
C ALA A 565 19.07 -10.40 -31.79
N GLU A 566 18.70 -9.35 -32.52
CA GLU A 566 18.87 -7.95 -32.14
C GLU A 566 17.71 -7.40 -31.28
N ALA A 567 16.61 -8.14 -31.14
CA ALA A 567 15.43 -7.69 -30.41
C ALA A 567 15.56 -7.95 -28.91
N ALA A 568 16.07 -6.95 -28.18
CA ALA A 568 16.21 -7.06 -26.73
C ALA A 568 14.86 -7.17 -26.00
N VAL A 569 14.76 -8.16 -25.12
CA VAL A 569 13.62 -8.39 -24.22
C VAL A 569 13.98 -7.83 -22.84
N ALA A 570 13.13 -6.97 -22.31
CA ALA A 570 13.23 -6.41 -20.98
C ALA A 570 12.22 -7.09 -20.03
N ARG A 571 12.62 -7.28 -18.76
CA ARG A 571 11.76 -7.88 -17.74
C ARG A 571 11.51 -6.90 -16.60
N LEU A 572 10.23 -6.67 -16.30
CA LEU A 572 9.78 -5.87 -15.17
C LEU A 572 8.80 -6.68 -14.29
N ASP A 573 9.37 -7.47 -13.39
CA ASP A 573 8.61 -8.22 -12.40
C ASP A 573 8.74 -7.60 -11.00
N ARG A 574 8.15 -8.26 -9.99
CA ARG A 574 8.14 -7.76 -8.62
C ARG A 574 9.54 -7.63 -8.02
N ASP A 575 10.48 -8.50 -8.38
CA ASP A 575 11.80 -8.54 -7.76
C ASP A 575 12.73 -7.47 -8.36
N VAL A 576 12.61 -7.22 -9.67
CA VAL A 576 13.18 -6.03 -10.33
C VAL A 576 12.55 -4.76 -9.77
N ALA A 577 11.22 -4.75 -9.60
CA ALA A 577 10.50 -3.59 -9.07
C ALA A 577 10.82 -3.22 -7.62
N ARG A 578 11.29 -4.18 -6.81
CA ARG A 578 11.78 -3.89 -5.45
C ARG A 578 13.01 -3.00 -5.45
N ARG A 579 13.73 -2.90 -6.58
CA ARG A 579 14.93 -2.09 -6.78
C ARG A 579 14.57 -0.87 -7.67
N PRO A 580 14.24 0.29 -7.08
CA PRO A 580 13.66 1.42 -7.83
C PRO A 580 14.55 1.94 -8.96
N GLU A 581 15.88 1.88 -8.80
CA GLU A 581 16.81 2.34 -9.84
C GLU A 581 16.85 1.42 -11.04
N GLU A 582 16.90 0.11 -10.82
CA GLU A 582 16.88 -0.89 -11.88
C GLU A 582 15.55 -0.89 -12.62
N ALA A 583 14.43 -0.80 -11.89
CA ALA A 583 13.11 -0.66 -12.52
C ALA A 583 13.03 0.60 -13.40
N ARG A 584 13.58 1.74 -12.95
CA ARG A 584 13.66 2.96 -13.75
C ARG A 584 14.55 2.80 -14.98
N ALA A 585 15.69 2.13 -14.86
CA ALA A 585 16.57 1.86 -15.99
C ALA A 585 15.87 1.01 -17.05
N VAL A 586 15.22 -0.09 -16.66
CA VAL A 586 14.44 -0.96 -17.56
C VAL A 586 13.34 -0.17 -18.30
N LEU A 587 12.60 0.66 -17.57
CA LEU A 587 11.54 1.49 -18.15
C LEU A 587 12.09 2.58 -19.09
N ALA A 588 13.26 3.16 -18.78
CA ALA A 588 13.92 4.15 -19.62
C ALA A 588 14.51 3.52 -20.89
N ASP A 589 15.08 2.32 -20.78
CA ASP A 589 15.58 1.53 -21.91
C ASP A 589 14.45 1.17 -22.87
N PHE A 590 13.33 0.70 -22.32
CA PHE A 590 12.13 0.43 -23.11
C PHE A 590 11.57 1.72 -23.74
N ALA A 591 11.43 2.82 -23.00
CA ALA A 591 10.95 4.09 -23.55
C ALA A 591 11.85 4.65 -24.67
N ALA A 592 13.16 4.39 -24.60
CA ALA A 592 14.13 4.80 -25.61
C ALA A 592 14.21 3.83 -26.81
N GLY A 593 13.42 2.76 -26.84
CA GLY A 593 13.44 1.75 -27.91
C GLY A 593 14.65 0.81 -27.88
N ARG A 594 15.46 0.83 -26.81
CA ARG A 594 16.59 -0.11 -26.63
C ARG A 594 16.13 -1.54 -26.42
N SER A 595 14.93 -1.72 -25.86
CA SER A 595 14.23 -3.01 -25.79
C SER A 595 12.95 -2.93 -26.59
N ARG A 596 12.66 -3.98 -27.37
CA ARG A 596 11.46 -4.05 -28.23
C ARG A 596 10.30 -4.76 -27.55
N VAL A 597 10.60 -5.63 -26.59
CA VAL A 597 9.59 -6.39 -25.85
C VAL A 597 9.76 -6.16 -24.36
N LEU A 598 8.68 -5.85 -23.67
CA LEU A 598 8.65 -5.72 -22.21
C LEU A 598 7.73 -6.77 -21.60
N VAL A 599 8.31 -7.72 -20.87
CA VAL A 599 7.61 -8.77 -20.14
C VAL A 599 7.45 -8.34 -18.68
N GLY A 600 6.25 -8.46 -18.13
CA GLY A 600 6.04 -8.02 -16.75
C GLY A 600 4.66 -8.32 -16.21
N THR A 601 4.47 -7.97 -14.94
CA THR A 601 3.23 -8.24 -14.21
C THR A 601 2.35 -7.00 -14.15
N GLN A 602 1.58 -6.83 -13.06
CA GLN A 602 0.66 -5.72 -12.84
C GLN A 602 1.31 -4.34 -13.00
N MET A 603 2.63 -4.21 -12.82
CA MET A 603 3.33 -2.93 -12.99
C MET A 603 3.37 -2.40 -14.42
N LEU A 604 3.25 -3.27 -15.43
CA LEU A 604 3.15 -2.84 -16.82
C LEU A 604 1.90 -1.99 -17.10
N SER A 605 0.87 -2.15 -16.29
CA SER A 605 -0.42 -1.48 -16.50
C SER A 605 -0.45 -0.03 -16.01
N LYS A 606 0.50 0.40 -15.17
CA LYS A 606 0.41 1.64 -14.38
C LYS A 606 1.49 2.65 -14.75
N GLY A 607 1.19 3.94 -14.58
CA GLY A 607 2.22 5.00 -14.51
C GLY A 607 2.94 5.41 -15.80
N HIS A 608 3.11 4.50 -16.76
CA HIS A 608 4.01 4.69 -17.91
C HIS A 608 3.24 4.82 -19.22
N HIS A 609 3.69 5.73 -20.07
CA HIS A 609 3.16 5.91 -21.42
C HIS A 609 4.29 5.61 -22.40
N PHE A 610 4.07 4.63 -23.26
CA PHE A 610 4.99 4.26 -24.33
C PHE A 610 4.27 4.47 -25.66
N PRO A 611 4.57 5.55 -26.41
CA PRO A 611 3.84 5.88 -27.63
C PRO A 611 4.02 4.83 -28.73
N ASP A 612 5.15 4.12 -28.73
CA ASP A 612 5.51 3.11 -29.74
C ASP A 612 5.01 1.69 -29.43
N VAL A 613 4.24 1.52 -28.35
CA VAL A 613 3.60 0.23 -28.05
C VAL A 613 2.37 0.04 -28.93
N THR A 614 2.51 -0.85 -29.91
CA THR A 614 1.47 -1.21 -30.88
C THR A 614 0.86 -2.59 -30.63
N LEU A 615 1.54 -3.46 -29.87
CA LEU A 615 1.01 -4.77 -29.46
C LEU A 615 1.05 -4.97 -27.95
N VAL A 616 -0.03 -5.53 -27.41
CA VAL A 616 -0.10 -5.95 -26.03
C VAL A 616 -0.65 -7.38 -25.97
N ILE A 617 0.03 -8.27 -25.24
CA ILE A 617 -0.37 -9.68 -25.08
C ILE A 617 -0.61 -9.97 -23.61
N ALA A 618 -1.84 -10.33 -23.22
CA ALA A 618 -2.11 -10.97 -21.94
C ALA A 618 -1.93 -12.48 -22.10
N ALA A 619 -0.80 -13.01 -21.63
CA ALA A 619 -0.38 -14.36 -21.98
C ALA A 619 -1.19 -15.46 -21.27
N ASP A 620 -1.74 -15.16 -20.08
CA ASP A 620 -2.68 -16.05 -19.40
C ASP A 620 -3.67 -15.20 -18.59
N ALA A 621 -4.86 -14.99 -19.17
CA ALA A 621 -5.93 -14.24 -18.51
C ALA A 621 -6.70 -15.10 -17.48
N ASP A 622 -6.64 -16.43 -17.61
CA ASP A 622 -7.35 -17.38 -16.77
C ASP A 622 -6.84 -17.33 -15.33
N LEU A 623 -5.53 -17.24 -15.15
CA LEU A 623 -4.89 -17.23 -13.83
C LEU A 623 -5.41 -16.08 -12.96
N GLY A 624 -5.49 -14.87 -13.53
CA GLY A 624 -5.97 -13.68 -12.84
C GLY A 624 -7.43 -13.74 -12.42
N ARG A 625 -8.28 -14.12 -13.39
CA ARG A 625 -9.71 -14.31 -13.24
C ARG A 625 -10.04 -15.31 -12.12
N ASN A 626 -9.23 -16.35 -11.99
CA ASN A 626 -9.53 -17.51 -11.15
C ASN A 626 -8.70 -17.58 -9.86
N LEU A 627 -7.95 -16.53 -9.51
CA LEU A 627 -7.28 -16.45 -8.21
C LEU A 627 -8.28 -16.76 -7.07
N PRO A 628 -7.86 -17.44 -5.98
CA PRO A 628 -8.73 -17.82 -4.87
C PRO A 628 -9.07 -16.62 -3.95
N ASP A 629 -9.57 -15.55 -4.55
CA ASP A 629 -9.92 -14.27 -3.95
C ASP A 629 -11.25 -13.79 -4.57
N TYR A 630 -12.18 -13.33 -3.75
CA TYR A 630 -13.50 -12.87 -4.23
C TYR A 630 -13.38 -11.64 -5.15
N ARG A 631 -12.27 -10.89 -5.07
CA ARG A 631 -11.98 -9.73 -5.93
C ARG A 631 -11.26 -10.10 -7.23
N ALA A 632 -11.04 -11.39 -7.50
CA ALA A 632 -10.25 -11.84 -8.65
C ALA A 632 -10.83 -11.31 -9.98
N SER A 633 -12.14 -11.45 -10.21
CA SER A 633 -12.81 -10.93 -11.41
C SER A 633 -12.60 -9.42 -11.58
N GLU A 634 -12.85 -8.65 -10.51
CA GLU A 634 -12.73 -7.19 -10.50
C GLU A 634 -11.30 -6.76 -10.84
N ARG A 635 -10.30 -7.35 -10.18
CA ARG A 635 -8.89 -7.04 -10.45
C ARG A 635 -8.45 -7.46 -11.85
N ALA A 636 -8.95 -8.60 -12.35
CA ALA A 636 -8.67 -9.05 -13.70
C ALA A 636 -9.26 -8.09 -14.74
N PHE A 637 -10.50 -7.64 -14.54
CA PHE A 637 -11.15 -6.67 -15.42
C PHE A 637 -10.38 -5.34 -15.45
N GLN A 638 -10.04 -4.80 -14.28
CA GLN A 638 -9.28 -3.56 -14.13
C GLN A 638 -7.92 -3.67 -14.83
N LEU A 639 -7.18 -4.76 -14.58
CA LEU A 639 -5.87 -5.00 -15.17
C LEU A 639 -5.95 -5.11 -16.71
N LEU A 640 -6.84 -5.94 -17.23
CA LEU A 640 -6.98 -6.15 -18.68
C LEU A 640 -7.43 -4.87 -19.39
N THR A 641 -8.39 -4.13 -18.81
CA THR A 641 -8.86 -2.85 -19.37
C THR A 641 -7.76 -1.79 -19.36
N GLN A 642 -7.00 -1.70 -18.27
CA GLN A 642 -5.90 -0.73 -18.14
C GLN A 642 -4.76 -1.04 -19.13
N VAL A 643 -4.40 -2.32 -19.26
CA VAL A 643 -3.37 -2.81 -20.18
C VAL A 643 -3.81 -2.65 -21.64
N ALA A 644 -5.06 -2.96 -21.96
CA ALA A 644 -5.62 -2.69 -23.28
C ALA A 644 -5.52 -1.19 -23.62
N GLY A 645 -5.81 -0.30 -22.65
CA GLY A 645 -5.65 1.15 -22.80
C GLY A 645 -4.21 1.66 -22.92
N ARG A 646 -3.18 0.80 -22.96
CA ARG A 646 -1.77 1.18 -23.21
C ARG A 646 -1.38 1.07 -24.69
N ALA A 647 -2.02 0.19 -25.45
CA ALA A 647 -1.74 0.04 -26.88
C ALA A 647 -2.31 1.23 -27.68
N GLY A 648 -1.56 1.66 -28.70
CA GLY A 648 -2.07 2.63 -29.69
C GLY A 648 -2.37 4.02 -29.13
N ARG A 649 -1.50 4.52 -28.25
CA ARG A 649 -1.58 5.90 -27.72
C ARG A 649 -0.87 6.94 -28.61
N GLY A 650 -0.10 6.48 -29.60
CA GLY A 650 0.46 7.33 -30.65
C GLY A 650 -0.47 7.41 -31.86
N GLU A 651 0.07 7.78 -33.02
CA GLU A 651 -0.67 7.83 -34.28
C GLU A 651 -1.00 6.43 -34.85
N ARG A 652 -0.22 5.41 -34.46
CA ARG A 652 -0.40 4.03 -34.92
C ARG A 652 -1.49 3.31 -34.10
N PRO A 653 -2.44 2.61 -34.76
CA PRO A 653 -3.43 1.81 -34.05
C PRO A 653 -2.76 0.67 -33.27
N GLY A 654 -3.27 0.39 -32.08
CA GLY A 654 -2.80 -0.71 -31.24
C GLY A 654 -3.68 -1.95 -31.35
N ARG A 655 -3.08 -3.13 -31.18
CA ARG A 655 -3.76 -4.43 -31.07
C ARG A 655 -3.51 -5.04 -29.70
N VAL A 656 -4.53 -5.70 -29.15
CA VAL A 656 -4.46 -6.37 -27.84
C VAL A 656 -4.91 -7.81 -28.02
N LEU A 657 -4.04 -8.76 -27.64
CA LEU A 657 -4.30 -10.19 -27.66
C LEU A 657 -4.48 -10.70 -26.22
N ILE A 658 -5.61 -11.35 -25.94
CA ILE A 658 -5.90 -11.94 -24.65
C ILE A 658 -5.98 -13.46 -24.81
N GLN A 659 -4.98 -14.18 -24.32
CA GLN A 659 -4.99 -15.63 -24.35
C GLN A 659 -5.80 -16.19 -23.16
N THR A 660 -6.74 -17.09 -23.47
CA THR A 660 -7.61 -17.74 -22.48
C THR A 660 -8.00 -19.14 -22.94
N ARG A 661 -8.21 -20.05 -21.99
CA ARG A 661 -8.81 -21.38 -22.21
C ARG A 661 -10.34 -21.36 -22.10
N MET A 662 -10.93 -20.22 -21.79
CA MET A 662 -12.37 -20.06 -21.58
C MET A 662 -12.91 -18.90 -22.43
N PRO A 663 -12.73 -18.92 -23.77
CA PRO A 663 -13.14 -17.81 -24.63
C PRO A 663 -14.67 -17.55 -24.58
N GLU A 664 -15.47 -18.53 -24.16
CA GLU A 664 -16.92 -18.41 -23.98
C GLU A 664 -17.34 -17.78 -22.63
N ASP A 665 -16.42 -17.54 -21.68
CA ASP A 665 -16.77 -16.86 -20.41
C ASP A 665 -17.28 -15.43 -20.71
N PRO A 666 -18.54 -15.08 -20.34
CA PRO A 666 -19.11 -13.75 -20.56
C PRO A 666 -18.24 -12.60 -20.06
N PHE A 667 -17.40 -12.86 -19.04
CA PHE A 667 -16.41 -11.92 -18.52
C PHE A 667 -15.58 -11.25 -19.62
N PHE A 668 -15.09 -12.03 -20.59
CA PHE A 668 -14.24 -11.50 -21.65
C PHE A 668 -15.02 -10.60 -22.61
N GLY A 669 -16.32 -10.84 -22.78
CA GLY A 669 -17.20 -9.96 -23.54
C GLY A 669 -17.23 -8.53 -22.99
N TYR A 670 -17.26 -8.38 -21.66
CA TYR A 670 -17.19 -7.05 -21.03
C TYR A 670 -15.82 -6.39 -21.22
N VAL A 671 -14.73 -7.16 -21.11
CA VAL A 671 -13.36 -6.65 -21.31
C VAL A 671 -13.18 -6.14 -22.74
N ILE A 672 -13.63 -6.88 -23.75
CA ILE A 672 -13.52 -6.51 -25.17
C ILE A 672 -14.29 -5.21 -25.45
N ARG A 673 -15.52 -5.09 -24.91
CA ARG A 673 -16.36 -3.90 -25.11
C ARG A 673 -15.96 -2.71 -24.22
N GLY A 674 -15.10 -2.91 -23.24
CA GLY A 674 -14.85 -1.91 -22.18
C GLY A 674 -16.09 -1.62 -21.33
N ASP A 675 -17.00 -2.60 -21.22
CA ASP A 675 -18.30 -2.47 -20.57
C ASP A 675 -18.19 -2.74 -19.05
N TYR A 676 -17.72 -1.73 -18.32
CA TYR A 676 -17.59 -1.82 -16.86
C TYR A 676 -18.95 -1.93 -16.17
N GLU A 677 -19.99 -1.24 -16.66
CA GLU A 677 -21.31 -1.27 -16.01
C GLU A 677 -21.96 -2.65 -16.11
N GLY A 678 -21.89 -3.31 -17.27
CA GLY A 678 -22.34 -4.68 -17.46
C GLY A 678 -21.58 -5.67 -16.57
N PHE A 679 -20.25 -5.57 -16.54
CA PHE A 679 -19.41 -6.35 -15.62
C PHE A 679 -19.82 -6.12 -14.15
N PHE A 680 -20.06 -4.86 -13.77
CA PHE A 680 -20.40 -4.48 -12.41
C PHE A 680 -21.70 -5.12 -11.95
N GLU A 681 -22.77 -5.12 -12.77
CA GLU A 681 -24.05 -5.71 -12.38
C GLU A 681 -23.94 -7.23 -12.13
N GLU A 682 -23.19 -7.95 -12.98
CA GLU A 682 -22.95 -9.38 -12.82
C GLU A 682 -22.14 -9.69 -11.57
N GLU A 683 -21.02 -8.97 -11.38
CA GLU A 683 -20.15 -9.13 -10.21
C GLU A 683 -20.90 -8.77 -8.92
N LEU A 684 -21.70 -7.70 -8.92
CA LEU A 684 -22.50 -7.28 -7.76
C LEU A 684 -23.54 -8.34 -7.40
N SER A 685 -24.24 -8.92 -8.39
CA SER A 685 -25.19 -10.02 -8.20
C SER A 685 -24.52 -11.24 -7.56
N ARG A 686 -23.34 -11.63 -8.06
CA ARG A 686 -22.54 -12.72 -7.46
C ARG A 686 -22.13 -12.41 -6.02
N ARG A 687 -21.64 -11.21 -5.73
CA ARG A 687 -21.26 -10.79 -4.37
C ARG A 687 -22.44 -10.76 -3.41
N ARG A 688 -23.64 -10.40 -3.86
CA ARG A 688 -24.86 -10.46 -3.05
C ARG A 688 -25.18 -11.89 -2.64
N ARG A 689 -25.22 -12.82 -3.61
CA ARG A 689 -25.54 -14.25 -3.36
C ARG A 689 -24.54 -14.92 -2.42
N LEU A 690 -23.26 -14.57 -2.51
CA LEU A 690 -22.19 -15.18 -1.70
C LEU A 690 -21.85 -14.41 -0.42
N CYS A 691 -22.60 -13.36 -0.10
CA CYS A 691 -22.35 -12.45 1.03
C CYS A 691 -20.90 -11.95 1.03
N TYR A 692 -20.55 -11.15 0.02
CA TYR A 692 -19.29 -10.43 -0.10
C TYR A 692 -19.51 -8.90 -0.11
N PRO A 693 -18.48 -8.09 0.20
CA PRO A 693 -18.57 -6.64 0.11
C PRO A 693 -19.06 -6.18 -1.28
N PRO A 694 -19.97 -5.20 -1.38
CA PRO A 694 -20.34 -4.24 -0.33
C PRO A 694 -21.43 -4.69 0.68
N PHE A 695 -22.02 -5.87 0.50
CA PHE A 695 -23.20 -6.32 1.29
C PHE A 695 -22.89 -6.74 2.73
N VAL A 696 -21.65 -7.13 3.00
CA VAL A 696 -21.17 -7.49 4.33
C VAL A 696 -19.83 -6.81 4.62
N ARG A 697 -19.44 -6.78 5.90
CA ARG A 697 -18.10 -6.41 6.36
C ARG A 697 -17.25 -7.66 6.52
N LEU A 698 -16.02 -7.58 6.03
CA LEU A 698 -15.03 -8.65 6.15
C LEU A 698 -13.97 -8.29 7.18
N GLY A 699 -13.65 -9.25 8.06
CA GLY A 699 -12.49 -9.18 8.95
C GLY A 699 -11.64 -10.44 8.79
N LEU A 700 -10.39 -10.29 8.39
CA LEU A 700 -9.44 -11.38 8.30
C LEU A 700 -8.59 -11.43 9.58
N VAL A 701 -8.81 -12.46 10.39
CA VAL A 701 -8.02 -12.74 11.58
C VAL A 701 -6.84 -13.61 11.18
N ARG A 702 -5.60 -13.14 11.36
CA ARG A 702 -4.39 -13.91 11.10
C ARG A 702 -3.79 -14.39 12.42
N LEU A 703 -3.59 -15.70 12.53
CA LEU A 703 -2.97 -16.40 13.65
C LEU A 703 -1.59 -16.90 13.24
N SER A 704 -0.55 -16.59 14.02
CA SER A 704 0.81 -17.01 13.69
C SER A 704 1.62 -17.41 14.93
N PHE A 705 2.30 -18.56 14.85
CA PHE A 705 3.12 -19.13 15.92
C PHE A 705 4.41 -19.75 15.36
N SER A 706 5.42 -19.96 16.21
CA SER A 706 6.68 -20.61 15.78
C SER A 706 6.38 -22.01 15.24
N ARG A 707 7.11 -22.44 14.20
CA ARG A 707 6.96 -23.80 13.63
C ARG A 707 7.14 -24.88 14.70
N ASP A 708 8.03 -24.64 15.64
CA ASP A 708 8.45 -25.58 16.68
C ASP A 708 7.63 -25.42 17.98
N TYR A 709 6.53 -24.65 17.93
CA TYR A 709 5.60 -24.52 19.06
C TYR A 709 4.45 -25.50 18.92
N GLU A 710 4.54 -26.64 19.61
CA GLU A 710 3.62 -27.78 19.50
C GLU A 710 2.16 -27.41 19.83
N GLU A 711 1.93 -26.64 20.90
CA GLU A 711 0.60 -26.21 21.34
C GLU A 711 -0.06 -25.18 20.39
N GLY A 712 0.68 -24.62 19.43
CA GLY A 712 0.21 -23.51 18.62
C GLY A 712 -1.06 -23.81 17.82
N TYR A 713 -1.23 -25.04 17.34
CA TYR A 713 -2.45 -25.47 16.65
C TYR A 713 -3.64 -25.61 17.60
N ALA A 714 -3.44 -26.17 18.78
CA ALA A 714 -4.50 -26.34 19.78
C ALA A 714 -5.02 -24.98 20.26
N LEU A 715 -4.11 -24.03 20.53
CA LEU A 715 -4.47 -22.66 20.90
C LEU A 715 -5.19 -21.90 19.78
N ALA A 716 -4.74 -22.07 18.53
CA ALA A 716 -5.42 -21.48 17.38
C ALA A 716 -6.83 -22.06 17.18
N ALA A 717 -7.02 -23.36 17.43
CA ALA A 717 -8.34 -24.00 17.40
C ALA A 717 -9.25 -23.47 18.51
N ALA A 718 -8.75 -23.34 19.74
CA ALA A 718 -9.48 -22.75 20.86
C ALA A 718 -9.92 -21.31 20.58
N ALA A 719 -9.03 -20.49 20.02
CA ALA A 719 -9.36 -19.14 19.58
C ALA A 719 -10.43 -19.14 18.47
N GLY A 720 -10.33 -20.06 17.51
CA GLY A 720 -11.33 -20.27 16.46
C GLY A 720 -12.72 -20.59 17.01
N GLU A 721 -12.77 -21.42 18.04
CA GLU A 721 -14.03 -21.83 18.68
C GLU A 721 -14.64 -20.71 19.54
N ALA A 722 -13.82 -19.94 20.26
CA ALA A 722 -14.27 -18.71 20.93
C ALA A 722 -14.86 -17.69 19.93
N MET A 723 -14.20 -17.49 18.79
CA MET A 723 -14.71 -16.64 17.72
C MET A 723 -16.01 -17.19 17.12
N ARG A 724 -16.15 -18.52 16.99
CA ARG A 724 -17.36 -19.14 16.41
C ARG A 724 -18.59 -18.89 17.27
N ARG A 725 -18.47 -19.06 18.60
CA ARG A 725 -19.53 -18.73 19.56
C ARG A 725 -19.92 -17.25 19.52
N ALA A 726 -18.91 -16.37 19.50
CA ALA A 726 -19.16 -14.93 19.40
C ALA A 726 -19.83 -14.55 18.07
N ALA A 727 -19.45 -15.19 16.97
CA ALA A 727 -20.04 -14.95 15.66
C ALA A 727 -21.52 -15.35 15.64
N ALA A 728 -21.88 -16.51 16.19
CA ALA A 728 -23.27 -16.94 16.32
C ALA A 728 -24.11 -15.94 17.13
N ALA A 729 -23.58 -15.40 18.23
CA ALA A 729 -24.27 -14.44 19.08
C ALA A 729 -24.60 -13.10 18.39
N VAL A 730 -23.82 -12.69 17.37
CA VAL A 730 -24.02 -11.43 16.63
C VAL A 730 -24.56 -11.65 15.21
N GLY A 731 -24.98 -12.87 14.86
CA GLY A 731 -25.44 -13.20 13.52
C GLY A 731 -24.35 -13.11 12.44
N ALA A 732 -23.07 -13.19 12.82
CA ALA A 732 -21.94 -13.23 11.90
C ALA A 732 -21.57 -14.68 11.53
N ARG A 733 -20.90 -14.84 10.38
CA ARG A 733 -20.35 -16.12 9.92
C ARG A 733 -18.83 -16.12 10.07
N LEU A 734 -18.30 -17.17 10.71
CA LEU A 734 -16.86 -17.42 10.79
C LEU A 734 -16.46 -18.58 9.87
N LEU A 735 -15.50 -18.34 8.98
CA LEU A 735 -14.84 -19.36 8.17
C LEU A 735 -13.43 -19.62 8.72
N GLY A 736 -12.97 -20.87 8.69
CA GLY A 736 -11.72 -21.30 9.33
C GLY A 736 -11.88 -21.70 10.80
N PRO A 737 -10.78 -21.86 11.56
CA PRO A 737 -9.39 -21.61 11.15
C PRO A 737 -8.93 -22.49 9.99
N ALA A 738 -8.33 -21.89 8.96
CA ALA A 738 -7.76 -22.58 7.81
C ALA A 738 -6.27 -22.24 7.67
N PRO A 739 -5.44 -23.09 7.03
CA PRO A 739 -4.08 -22.71 6.65
C PRO A 739 -4.10 -21.46 5.78
N ALA A 740 -3.31 -20.45 6.11
CA ALA A 740 -3.11 -19.32 5.20
C ALA A 740 -2.45 -19.83 3.90
N PRO A 741 -2.65 -19.17 2.73
CA PRO A 741 -2.07 -19.63 1.46
C PRO A 741 -0.56 -19.81 1.53
N LEU A 742 0.13 -18.90 2.22
CA LEU A 742 1.50 -19.10 2.67
C LEU A 742 1.50 -19.63 4.12
N ALA A 743 1.39 -20.95 4.26
CA ALA A 743 1.24 -21.63 5.54
C ALA A 743 2.49 -21.54 6.45
N LEU A 744 3.68 -21.32 5.88
CA LEU A 744 4.94 -21.15 6.60
C LEU A 744 5.69 -19.93 6.04
N VAL A 745 5.98 -18.94 6.89
CA VAL A 745 6.77 -17.75 6.52
C VAL A 745 7.74 -17.42 7.65
N ALA A 746 9.03 -17.26 7.33
CA ALA A 746 10.08 -16.91 8.30
C ALA A 746 10.06 -17.80 9.56
N GLY A 747 9.93 -19.13 9.38
CA GLY A 747 9.88 -20.10 10.47
C GLY A 747 8.59 -20.09 11.31
N ARG A 748 7.55 -19.36 10.91
CA ARG A 748 6.26 -19.30 11.61
C ARG A 748 5.14 -19.93 10.80
N ARG A 749 4.36 -20.80 11.45
CA ARG A 749 3.11 -21.35 10.91
C ARG A 749 2.05 -20.26 10.92
N ARG A 750 1.21 -20.23 9.88
CA ARG A 750 0.14 -19.23 9.69
C ARG A 750 -1.21 -19.90 9.42
N LEU A 751 -2.19 -19.51 10.23
CA LEU A 751 -3.60 -19.82 10.05
C LEU A 751 -4.37 -18.51 9.90
N HIS A 752 -5.57 -18.58 9.34
CA HIS A 752 -6.48 -17.45 9.34
C HIS A 752 -7.93 -17.89 9.58
N CYS A 753 -8.73 -16.94 10.09
CA CYS A 753 -10.18 -17.04 10.11
C CYS A 753 -10.74 -15.83 9.39
N LEU A 754 -11.83 -16.01 8.65
CA LEU A 754 -12.55 -14.91 8.04
C LEU A 754 -13.90 -14.72 8.71
N ILE A 755 -14.14 -13.49 9.14
CA ILE A 755 -15.40 -13.02 9.69
C ILE A 755 -16.19 -12.35 8.57
N LYS A 756 -17.45 -12.76 8.38
CA LYS A 756 -18.46 -12.06 7.59
C LYS A 756 -19.55 -11.55 8.54
N ALA A 757 -19.70 -10.23 8.67
CA ALA A 757 -20.71 -9.63 9.54
C ALA A 757 -21.47 -8.51 8.80
N SER A 758 -22.62 -8.10 9.33
CA SER A 758 -23.40 -6.96 8.79
C SER A 758 -22.71 -5.62 9.03
N ASP A 759 -21.94 -5.49 10.11
CA ASP A 759 -21.31 -4.24 10.53
C ASP A 759 -19.89 -4.42 11.12
N TRP A 760 -19.21 -3.29 11.36
CA TRP A 760 -17.85 -3.29 11.94
C TRP A 760 -17.80 -3.66 13.43
N PRO A 761 -18.75 -3.22 14.30
CA PRO A 761 -18.82 -3.69 15.67
C PRO A 761 -18.87 -5.21 15.81
N GLY A 762 -19.69 -5.90 15.01
CA GLY A 762 -19.78 -7.36 14.99
C GLY A 762 -18.45 -8.03 14.63
N VAL A 763 -17.73 -7.52 13.62
CA VAL A 763 -16.38 -8.02 13.28
C VAL A 763 -15.43 -7.88 14.49
N ARG A 764 -15.43 -6.72 15.14
CA ARG A 764 -14.57 -6.44 16.29
C ARG A 764 -14.92 -7.29 17.51
N GLN A 765 -16.20 -7.52 17.78
CA GLN A 765 -16.66 -8.37 18.88
C GLN A 765 -16.21 -9.82 18.68
N VAL A 766 -16.34 -10.35 17.47
CA VAL A 766 -15.85 -11.70 17.14
C VAL A 766 -14.33 -11.78 17.32
N PHE A 767 -13.57 -10.83 16.77
CA PHE A 767 -12.11 -10.80 16.97
C PHE A 767 -11.71 -10.69 18.44
N ALA A 768 -12.40 -9.86 19.23
CA ALA A 768 -12.14 -9.68 20.66
C ALA A 768 -12.22 -11.00 21.43
N ALA A 769 -13.19 -11.86 21.11
CA ALA A 769 -13.34 -13.18 21.74
C ALA A 769 -12.12 -14.08 21.47
N GLY A 770 -11.63 -14.11 20.22
CA GLY A 770 -10.43 -14.87 19.85
C GLY A 770 -9.17 -14.31 20.48
N ALA A 771 -9.01 -12.98 20.49
CA ALA A 771 -7.86 -12.31 21.11
C ALA A 771 -7.82 -12.55 22.64
N LYS A 772 -8.98 -12.45 23.32
CA LYS A 772 -9.10 -12.73 24.76
C LYS A 772 -8.75 -14.19 25.10
N SER A 773 -9.18 -15.14 24.26
CA SER A 773 -8.81 -16.55 24.42
C SER A 773 -7.29 -16.81 24.32
N LEU A 774 -6.52 -15.89 23.76
CA LEU A 774 -5.07 -15.98 23.57
C LEU A 774 -4.29 -15.02 24.48
N GLU A 775 -4.95 -14.34 25.42
CA GLU A 775 -4.35 -13.29 26.24
C GLU A 775 -3.15 -13.80 27.07
N THR A 776 -3.23 -15.03 27.58
CA THR A 776 -2.14 -15.71 28.31
C THR A 776 -1.13 -16.41 27.39
N ALA A 777 -1.41 -16.50 26.09
CA ALA A 777 -0.64 -17.27 25.11
C ALA A 777 0.24 -16.38 24.22
N ALA A 778 1.19 -15.66 24.81
CA ALA A 778 2.04 -14.67 24.13
C ALA A 778 2.83 -15.20 22.91
N LYS A 779 2.99 -16.52 22.77
CA LYS A 779 3.68 -17.17 21.64
C LYS A 779 2.85 -17.19 20.34
N VAL A 780 1.52 -17.05 20.44
CA VAL A 780 0.59 -16.98 19.31
C VAL A 780 0.24 -15.51 19.04
N ARG A 781 0.61 -15.02 17.87
CA ARG A 781 0.24 -13.67 17.41
C ARG A 781 -1.13 -13.73 16.76
N CYS A 782 -2.06 -12.90 17.23
CA CYS A 782 -3.39 -12.73 16.68
C CYS A 782 -3.52 -11.29 16.17
N THR A 783 -3.91 -11.11 14.91
CA THR A 783 -4.05 -9.79 14.27
C THR A 783 -5.33 -9.73 13.45
N LEU A 784 -5.93 -8.55 13.36
CA LEU A 784 -7.13 -8.29 12.58
C LEU A 784 -6.83 -7.36 11.40
N ASP A 785 -7.20 -7.79 10.20
CA ASP A 785 -7.25 -6.95 9.02
C ASP A 785 -8.72 -6.70 8.64
N LEU A 786 -9.16 -5.44 8.74
CA LEU A 786 -10.51 -5.01 8.38
C LEU A 786 -10.58 -4.65 6.91
N ASP A 787 -11.60 -5.12 6.20
CA ASP A 787 -11.74 -4.93 4.74
C ASP A 787 -10.46 -5.36 3.99
N PRO A 788 -10.04 -6.63 4.13
CA PRO A 788 -8.85 -7.14 3.44
C PRO A 788 -9.02 -7.03 1.93
N VAL A 789 -8.01 -6.46 1.25
CA VAL A 789 -7.96 -6.36 -0.22
C VAL A 789 -7.16 -7.49 -0.85
N ASP A 790 -6.35 -8.17 -0.04
CA ASP A 790 -5.65 -9.39 -0.38
C ASP A 790 -5.95 -10.46 0.67
N MET A 791 -6.61 -11.52 0.21
CA MET A 791 -6.97 -12.66 1.05
C MET A 791 -5.88 -13.73 1.06
N LEU A 792 -4.82 -13.53 0.25
CA LEU A 792 -3.77 -14.52 0.02
C LEU A 792 -2.52 -14.34 0.91
#